data_AF-A0A2E5IFT7-F1
#
_entry.id   AF-A0A2E5IFT7-F1
#
_cell.length_a   1.000
_cell.length_b   1.000
_cell.length_c   1.000
_cell.angle_alpha   90.00
_cell.angle_beta   90.00
_cell.angle_gamma   90.00
#
_symmetry.space_group_name_H-M   'P 1'
#
loop_
_entity.id
_entity.type
_entity.pdbx_description
1 polymer ?
#
loop_
_entity_poly.entity_id
_entity_poly.type
_entity_poly.pdbx_seq_one_letter_code
_entity_poly.pdbx_strand_id
1 'polypeptide(L)'
;MSRQSNRAIFAAMIMILASLAGCLGNDTDEDRDVVIASTYHVEQLASAVAGGLVEVEMMSTMNVPVHDYEPSVQDLARLGDADVFLYHGLGLEPWVDGAIAGMGSDGPATYSTHAMPGDEATLDFESILINKLCSSMSGPATTDVHVLADHPREAEELHGDDAGHNFAFPEHNESHNHNETNSDNETEHNHAEHDEVSPEETIANPEGCDAGTAINVYHFEKGEYMLEFESESQDPFRMAIAAMGGAHHHHHGHGDGAFEWAGIFEMSDDTHTWSMQKVDGSYADQTMKLVLIPTDSTTEETIHDLEGGVEALMEGDCTVVEDGETMSSISADGSCFDLHVGSGDDSTFTMNTAGISGLAIYAQHVPIEFERTKHYLKDSAGEDIEPKAEEGAEGHAHAHGDEEEEEEEGVCHDEDTHQDNTNYTTKEDCEAAGHHWDDGWNDAYEEGAAFVGLHVEEEGDYGIALPAGVAVHVLETGHDDHDHGGEDVFEWAGIFEMSDATHTWSMQKVDGAYADPTMWLVLIPTHSASEDTMHDLEDGVDALVDGGCTVVEDGETMDNIATSGTCFELHVGTGDDSTYTIDTDGLHGLAMYAQHVPTEFERDQHYLKDSTGADIEPAAQEGAGAHDHGHGDEEIAFDPHSWLDPLAFSAQVEVVYTALAKAFPDHADDFRANADAYKAQLADLDEGFESAFGDDGTCSKNIAAANHNAYAYITQRYGVEFVTLHGIDPEGEPSPATVAEVLERVEDDGIIAIFVEEYSAEGALDSLIAQTVSDDLPNGLEILTLHTMEMAPSDSSDDYVSLMGENLENLKTGLGC
;
A
#
# COMPACT_ATOMS: atom_id res chain seq x y z
N MET A 1 24.80 83.54 7.44
CA MET A 1 25.34 82.90 8.66
C MET A 1 26.76 82.42 8.39
N SER A 2 27.61 82.23 9.40
CA SER A 2 29.02 81.88 9.18
C SER A 2 29.18 80.38 8.86
N ARG A 3 30.32 79.98 8.28
CA ARG A 3 30.65 78.55 8.09
C ARG A 3 30.65 77.75 9.39
N GLN A 4 30.84 78.39 10.56
CA GLN A 4 30.67 77.74 11.86
C GLN A 4 29.19 77.55 12.23
N SER A 5 28.34 78.56 11.99
CA SER A 5 26.89 78.43 12.22
C SER A 5 26.28 77.29 11.40
N ASN A 6 26.66 77.16 10.13
CA ASN A 6 26.14 76.08 9.28
C ASN A 6 26.64 74.70 9.74
N ARG A 7 27.88 74.57 10.21
CA ARG A 7 28.40 73.29 10.75
C ARG A 7 27.74 72.92 12.10
N ALA A 8 27.44 73.91 12.94
CA ALA A 8 26.71 73.69 14.19
C ALA A 8 25.26 73.24 13.94
N ILE A 9 24.57 73.84 12.96
CA ILE A 9 23.21 73.43 12.58
C ILE A 9 23.23 72.02 11.97
N PHE A 10 24.19 71.70 11.10
CA PHE A 10 24.29 70.37 10.49
C PHE A 10 24.60 69.28 11.54
N ALA A 11 25.50 69.55 12.49
CA ALA A 11 25.78 68.64 13.60
C ALA A 11 24.58 68.48 14.55
N ALA A 12 23.83 69.54 14.83
CA ALA A 12 22.60 69.47 15.62
C ALA A 12 21.50 68.68 14.89
N MET A 13 21.36 68.84 13.57
CA MET A 13 20.44 68.04 12.76
C MET A 13 20.82 66.56 12.78
N ILE A 14 22.11 66.22 12.60
CA ILE A 14 22.58 64.81 12.68
C ILE A 14 22.31 64.21 14.07
N MET A 15 22.55 64.96 15.16
CA MET A 15 22.25 64.49 16.52
C MET A 15 20.74 64.30 16.75
N ILE A 16 19.89 65.16 16.18
CA ILE A 16 18.43 65.03 16.27
C ILE A 16 17.93 63.85 15.43
N LEU A 17 18.43 63.67 14.20
CA LEU A 17 18.09 62.51 13.38
C LEU A 17 18.60 61.20 14.00
N ALA A 18 19.77 61.19 14.64
CA ALA A 18 20.25 60.03 15.39
C ALA A 18 19.34 59.70 16.61
N SER A 19 18.79 60.71 17.29
CA SER A 19 17.81 60.49 18.36
C SER A 19 16.40 60.12 17.87
N LEU A 20 16.08 60.29 16.58
CA LEU A 20 14.84 59.74 15.99
C LEU A 20 15.06 58.33 15.42
N ALA A 21 16.24 58.02 14.89
CA ALA A 21 16.60 56.68 14.46
C ALA A 21 16.62 55.69 15.64
N GLY A 22 17.08 56.11 16.81
CA GLY A 22 16.99 55.33 18.06
C GLY A 22 15.59 55.25 18.70
N CYS A 23 14.54 55.72 18.02
CA CYS A 23 13.14 55.48 18.37
C CYS A 23 12.33 54.94 17.16
N LEU A 24 13.05 54.44 16.16
CA LEU A 24 12.56 53.67 15.01
C LEU A 24 13.38 52.39 14.83
N GLY A 25 14.08 51.95 15.90
CA GLY A 25 14.33 50.53 16.10
C GLY A 25 13.00 49.93 16.52
N ASN A 26 12.53 48.96 15.75
CA ASN A 26 11.33 48.21 16.08
C ASN A 26 11.75 47.11 17.07
N ASP A 27 11.99 47.50 18.32
CA ASP A 27 12.16 46.56 19.44
C ASP A 27 10.77 45.96 19.74
N THR A 28 10.31 45.09 18.84
CA THR A 28 9.17 44.17 19.03
C THR A 28 9.61 42.78 18.59
N ASP A 29 10.77 42.35 19.09
CA ASP A 29 10.87 40.99 19.61
C ASP A 29 10.09 41.03 20.94
N GLU A 30 8.76 40.98 20.85
CA GLU A 30 7.98 40.39 21.93
C GLU A 30 8.17 38.89 21.72
N ASP A 31 8.73 38.19 22.72
CA ASP A 31 8.69 36.73 22.76
C ASP A 31 7.21 36.36 22.56
N ARG A 32 6.88 35.74 21.42
CA ARG A 32 5.50 35.39 21.09
C ARG A 32 5.25 33.99 21.60
N ASP A 33 4.23 33.86 22.43
CA ASP A 33 3.67 32.58 22.84
C ASP A 33 3.07 31.91 21.57
N VAL A 34 3.76 30.90 21.01
CA VAL A 34 3.38 30.22 19.75
C VAL A 34 2.88 28.79 20.03
N VAL A 35 1.72 28.47 19.46
CA VAL A 35 1.10 27.15 19.48
C VAL A 35 1.02 26.64 18.04
N ILE A 36 1.54 25.43 17.78
CA ILE A 36 1.36 24.77 16.49
C ILE A 36 0.37 23.62 16.64
N ALA A 37 -0.53 23.50 15.68
CA ALA A 37 -1.48 22.41 15.52
C ALA A 37 -1.14 21.61 14.25
N SER A 38 -1.18 20.28 14.30
CA SER A 38 -0.96 19.41 13.13
C SER A 38 -2.03 19.63 12.04
N THR A 39 -3.30 19.50 12.41
CA THR A 39 -4.48 19.44 11.53
C THR A 39 -5.44 20.62 11.75
N TYR A 40 -6.33 20.85 10.78
CA TYR A 40 -7.26 21.96 10.85
C TYR A 40 -8.21 21.87 12.04
N HIS A 41 -8.79 20.70 12.34
CA HIS A 41 -9.65 20.52 13.51
C HIS A 41 -8.90 20.77 14.83
N VAL A 42 -7.62 20.43 14.94
CA VAL A 42 -6.78 20.73 16.11
C VAL A 42 -6.47 22.23 16.21
N GLU A 43 -6.25 22.92 15.09
CA GLU A 43 -6.13 24.38 15.03
C GLU A 43 -7.41 25.05 15.52
N GLN A 44 -8.58 24.57 15.09
CA GLN A 44 -9.87 25.11 15.51
C GLN A 44 -10.08 24.97 17.02
N LEU A 45 -9.71 23.83 17.63
CA LEU A 45 -9.69 23.68 19.09
C LEU A 45 -8.75 24.70 19.75
N ALA A 46 -7.51 24.80 19.25
CA ALA A 46 -6.47 25.66 19.80
C ALA A 46 -6.88 27.14 19.73
N SER A 47 -7.32 27.62 18.57
CA SER A 47 -7.80 28.98 18.33
C SER A 47 -9.06 29.31 19.14
N ALA A 48 -10.02 28.38 19.24
CA ALA A 48 -11.23 28.57 20.04
C ALA A 48 -10.90 28.78 21.53
N VAL A 49 -9.95 28.02 22.09
CA VAL A 49 -9.51 28.18 23.49
C VAL A 49 -8.60 29.39 23.67
N ALA A 50 -7.64 29.60 22.77
CA ALA A 50 -6.67 30.69 22.80
C ALA A 50 -7.33 32.07 22.70
N GLY A 51 -8.37 32.21 21.88
CA GLY A 51 -9.11 33.47 21.68
C GLY A 51 -8.23 34.64 21.20
N GLY A 52 -7.12 34.35 20.50
CA GLY A 52 -6.15 35.32 20.03
C GLY A 52 -5.27 35.95 21.13
N LEU A 53 -5.12 35.28 22.28
CA LEU A 53 -4.17 35.67 23.34
C LEU A 53 -2.75 35.14 23.08
N VAL A 54 -2.65 34.02 22.37
CA VAL A 54 -1.41 33.39 21.86
C VAL A 54 -1.55 33.25 20.34
N GLU A 55 -0.43 33.11 19.63
CA GLU A 55 -0.43 32.88 18.17
C GLU A 55 -0.63 31.37 17.93
N VAL A 56 -1.60 31.01 17.10
CA VAL A 56 -1.89 29.63 16.73
C VAL A 56 -1.60 29.49 15.23
N GLU A 57 -0.81 28.49 14.87
CA GLU A 57 -0.42 28.20 13.48
C GLU A 57 -0.67 26.72 13.14
N MET A 58 -0.95 26.44 11.87
CA MET A 58 -0.95 25.08 11.33
C MET A 58 0.47 24.56 11.11
N MET A 59 0.67 23.25 11.22
CA MET A 59 1.90 22.58 10.82
C MET A 59 2.01 22.56 9.30
N SER A 60 1.03 21.97 8.59
CA SER A 60 1.01 22.10 7.14
C SER A 60 0.75 23.55 6.72
N THR A 61 1.63 24.07 5.86
CA THR A 61 1.46 25.38 5.22
C THR A 61 0.74 25.28 3.86
N MET A 62 0.42 24.06 3.46
CA MET A 62 -0.37 23.71 2.28
C MET A 62 -1.73 23.15 2.72
N ASN A 63 -2.72 23.16 1.83
CA ASN A 63 -4.00 22.53 2.10
C ASN A 63 -4.00 21.18 1.38
N VAL A 64 -3.43 20.18 2.07
CA VAL A 64 -3.31 18.77 1.66
C VAL A 64 -4.03 17.92 2.71
N PRO A 65 -4.51 16.71 2.36
CA PRO A 65 -4.96 15.72 3.34
C PRO A 65 -3.89 15.48 4.41
N VAL A 66 -4.32 15.07 5.61
CA VAL A 66 -3.39 14.87 6.73
C VAL A 66 -2.51 13.64 6.55
N HIS A 67 -3.06 12.58 5.95
CA HIS A 67 -2.38 11.32 5.66
C HIS A 67 -1.20 11.54 4.69
N ASP A 68 -1.36 12.42 3.70
CA ASP A 68 -0.33 12.75 2.69
C ASP A 68 0.68 13.81 3.16
N TYR A 69 0.59 14.31 4.40
CA TYR A 69 1.41 15.43 4.87
C TYR A 69 2.69 15.00 5.58
N GLU A 70 3.80 15.00 4.84
CA GLU A 70 5.15 14.89 5.40
C GLU A 70 5.76 16.29 5.75
N PRO A 71 6.18 16.54 7.01
CA PRO A 71 6.74 17.82 7.42
C PRO A 71 8.12 18.14 6.84
N SER A 72 8.21 19.27 6.13
CA SER A 72 9.51 19.76 5.64
C SER A 72 10.48 20.12 6.78
N VAL A 73 11.79 20.14 6.48
CA VAL A 73 12.84 20.63 7.41
C VAL A 73 12.55 22.07 7.91
N GLN A 74 11.82 22.88 7.15
CA GLN A 74 11.41 24.23 7.57
C GLN A 74 10.25 24.19 8.57
N ASP A 75 9.32 23.23 8.43
CA ASP A 75 8.23 23.02 9.38
C ASP A 75 8.74 22.41 10.68
N LEU A 76 9.65 21.43 10.61
CA LEU A 76 10.34 20.88 11.80
C LEU A 76 11.14 21.96 12.55
N ALA A 77 11.81 22.87 11.84
CA ALA A 77 12.51 23.99 12.47
C ALA A 77 11.53 24.98 13.15
N ARG A 78 10.38 25.25 12.53
CA ARG A 78 9.32 26.10 13.09
C ARG A 78 8.63 25.46 14.30
N LEU A 79 8.45 24.14 14.26
CA LEU A 79 7.96 23.31 15.37
C LEU A 79 8.94 23.32 16.55
N GLY A 80 10.25 23.26 16.30
CA GLY A 80 11.28 23.41 17.32
C GLY A 80 11.34 24.79 17.99
N ASP A 81 10.88 25.85 17.30
CA ASP A 81 10.79 27.23 17.82
C ASP A 81 9.46 27.52 18.57
N ALA A 82 8.50 26.58 18.59
CA ALA A 82 7.18 26.76 19.23
C ALA A 82 7.20 26.47 20.76
N ASP A 83 6.26 27.05 21.51
CA ASP A 83 6.10 26.77 22.95
C ASP A 83 5.25 25.52 23.23
N VAL A 84 4.24 25.28 22.38
CA VAL A 84 3.28 24.18 22.50
C VAL A 84 3.02 23.56 21.13
N PHE A 85 3.02 22.23 21.07
CA PHE A 85 2.55 21.48 19.92
C PHE A 85 1.32 20.66 20.31
N LEU A 86 0.31 20.70 19.45
CA LEU A 86 -0.95 19.97 19.59
C LEU A 86 -1.15 19.12 18.35
N TYR A 87 -1.47 17.84 18.54
CA TYR A 87 -1.78 16.91 17.47
C TYR A 87 -2.99 16.06 17.84
N HIS A 88 -3.62 15.37 16.90
CA HIS A 88 -4.76 14.52 17.19
C HIS A 88 -4.31 13.30 18.00
N GLY A 89 -3.39 12.50 17.46
CA GLY A 89 -3.08 11.14 17.89
C GLY A 89 -3.89 10.10 17.11
N LEU A 90 -4.00 8.88 17.64
CA LEU A 90 -4.67 7.74 16.97
C LEU A 90 -4.08 7.41 15.58
N GLY A 91 -2.76 7.52 15.40
CA GLY A 91 -2.12 7.23 14.10
C GLY A 91 -2.39 8.26 13.00
N LEU A 92 -3.23 9.27 13.22
CA LEU A 92 -3.63 10.25 12.18
C LEU A 92 -2.44 11.02 11.57
N GLU A 93 -1.36 11.19 12.33
CA GLU A 93 -0.21 12.00 11.93
C GLU A 93 1.09 11.18 12.11
N PRO A 94 1.42 10.24 11.19
CA PRO A 94 2.50 9.26 11.39
C PRO A 94 3.86 9.87 11.76
N TRP A 95 4.25 10.95 11.07
CA TRP A 95 5.49 11.70 11.28
C TRP A 95 5.68 12.28 12.71
N VAL A 96 4.61 12.37 13.52
CA VAL A 96 4.64 13.11 14.80
C VAL A 96 5.61 12.50 15.80
N ASP A 97 5.59 11.19 16.00
CA ASP A 97 6.40 10.56 17.05
C ASP A 97 7.91 10.58 16.69
N GLY A 98 8.26 10.39 15.41
CA GLY A 98 9.61 10.60 14.88
C GLY A 98 10.08 12.05 15.06
N ALA A 99 9.25 13.03 14.66
CA ALA A 99 9.57 14.46 14.82
C ALA A 99 9.78 14.86 16.30
N ILE A 100 8.96 14.37 17.23
CA ILE A 100 9.13 14.63 18.67
C ILE A 100 10.41 13.95 19.19
N ALA A 101 10.68 12.70 18.78
CA ALA A 101 11.85 11.94 19.21
C ALA A 101 13.15 12.66 18.80
N GLY A 102 13.22 13.18 17.58
CA GLY A 102 14.36 13.96 17.08
C GLY A 102 14.64 15.24 17.87
N MET A 103 13.61 15.95 18.32
CA MET A 103 13.77 17.21 19.09
C MET A 103 14.16 17.00 20.57
N GLY A 104 13.87 15.82 21.14
CA GLY A 104 14.27 15.45 22.48
C GLY A 104 13.76 16.40 23.57
N SER A 105 14.64 16.90 24.44
CA SER A 105 14.25 17.74 25.59
C SER A 105 14.17 19.25 25.31
N ASP A 106 14.55 19.67 24.11
CA ASP A 106 14.66 21.08 23.73
C ASP A 106 13.51 21.54 22.81
N GLY A 107 12.63 20.62 22.38
CA GLY A 107 11.43 20.90 21.59
C GLY A 107 10.21 21.42 22.40
N PRO A 108 9.06 21.64 21.72
CA PRO A 108 7.86 22.24 22.30
C PRO A 108 7.20 21.37 23.38
N ALA A 109 6.29 21.96 24.15
CA ALA A 109 5.44 21.20 25.05
C ALA A 109 4.33 20.49 24.25
N THR A 110 4.56 19.23 23.91
CA THR A 110 3.65 18.42 23.05
C THR A 110 2.50 17.74 23.81
N TYR A 111 1.31 17.70 23.20
CA TYR A 111 0.13 16.98 23.69
C TYR A 111 -0.73 16.45 22.53
N SER A 112 -1.08 15.16 22.55
CA SER A 112 -2.22 14.64 21.79
C SER A 112 -3.50 15.24 22.37
N THR A 113 -4.44 15.62 21.50
CA THR A 113 -5.72 16.22 21.88
C THR A 113 -6.84 15.23 22.00
N HIS A 114 -6.72 14.03 21.38
CA HIS A 114 -7.77 13.01 21.38
C HIS A 114 -8.28 12.70 22.80
N ALA A 115 -9.60 12.70 22.95
CA ALA A 115 -10.29 12.37 24.19
C ALA A 115 -11.77 12.08 23.91
N MET A 116 -12.30 11.03 24.54
CA MET A 116 -13.72 10.67 24.52
C MET A 116 -14.47 11.20 25.76
N PRO A 117 -15.80 11.40 25.68
CA PRO A 117 -16.55 12.00 26.78
C PRO A 117 -16.82 10.98 27.91
N GLY A 118 -16.29 11.26 29.09
CA GLY A 118 -16.60 10.49 30.30
C GLY A 118 -15.79 9.21 30.43
N ASP A 119 -16.45 8.06 30.26
CA ASP A 119 -15.86 6.71 30.28
C ASP A 119 -16.15 5.97 28.94
N GLU A 120 -16.53 6.71 27.87
CA GLU A 120 -16.73 6.16 26.52
C GLU A 120 -15.38 5.74 25.91
N ALA A 121 -15.37 4.66 25.12
CA ALA A 121 -14.18 4.17 24.43
C ALA A 121 -13.95 4.94 23.12
N THR A 122 -12.69 5.03 22.70
CA THR A 122 -12.32 5.34 21.31
C THR A 122 -12.80 4.20 20.42
N LEU A 123 -13.19 4.48 19.17
CA LEU A 123 -13.68 3.46 18.26
C LEU A 123 -12.51 2.77 17.56
N ASP A 124 -12.28 1.51 17.87
CA ASP A 124 -11.36 0.64 17.15
C ASP A 124 -12.03 -0.04 15.94
N PHE A 125 -11.28 -0.24 14.85
CA PHE A 125 -11.82 -0.82 13.61
C PHE A 125 -12.19 -2.29 13.78
N GLU A 126 -11.45 -3.06 14.59
CA GLU A 126 -11.83 -4.42 15.02
C GLU A 126 -13.23 -4.39 15.68
N SER A 127 -13.48 -3.52 16.66
CA SER A 127 -14.80 -3.38 17.29
C SER A 127 -15.87 -2.88 16.31
N ILE A 128 -15.54 -2.00 15.35
CA ILE A 128 -16.50 -1.58 14.30
C ILE A 128 -16.89 -2.79 13.45
N LEU A 129 -15.92 -3.57 12.96
CA LEU A 129 -16.11 -4.78 12.18
C LEU A 129 -16.93 -5.83 12.95
N ILE A 130 -16.57 -6.12 14.20
CA ILE A 130 -17.34 -7.01 15.09
C ILE A 130 -18.78 -6.53 15.21
N ASN A 131 -19.02 -5.24 15.46
CA ASN A 131 -20.38 -4.71 15.61
C ASN A 131 -21.19 -4.79 14.31
N LYS A 132 -20.58 -4.48 13.15
CA LYS A 132 -21.19 -4.71 11.83
C LYS A 132 -21.60 -6.17 11.67
N LEU A 133 -20.65 -7.10 11.81
CA LEU A 133 -20.84 -8.53 11.61
C LEU A 133 -21.87 -9.14 12.57
N CYS A 134 -21.81 -8.80 13.86
CA CYS A 134 -22.81 -9.27 14.84
C CYS A 134 -24.21 -8.70 14.56
N SER A 135 -24.31 -7.48 14.02
CA SER A 135 -25.58 -6.89 13.59
C SER A 135 -26.11 -7.57 12.32
N SER A 136 -25.26 -7.82 11.32
CA SER A 136 -25.60 -8.57 10.10
C SER A 136 -25.99 -10.02 10.39
N MET A 137 -25.36 -10.69 11.36
CA MET A 137 -25.73 -12.03 11.81
C MET A 137 -27.07 -12.08 12.55
N SER A 138 -27.38 -11.07 13.36
CA SER A 138 -28.61 -11.01 14.17
C SER A 138 -29.78 -10.27 13.51
N GLY A 139 -29.54 -9.67 12.34
CA GLY A 139 -30.49 -8.88 11.57
C GLY A 139 -31.73 -9.66 11.10
N PRO A 140 -32.75 -8.96 10.56
CA PRO A 140 -33.90 -9.62 9.97
C PRO A 140 -33.45 -10.62 8.91
N ALA A 141 -34.11 -11.78 8.84
CA ALA A 141 -33.82 -12.75 7.79
C ALA A 141 -34.13 -12.16 6.42
N THR A 142 -33.14 -12.10 5.54
CA THR A 142 -33.35 -11.86 4.10
C THR A 142 -34.32 -12.90 3.55
N THR A 143 -35.06 -12.55 2.50
CA THR A 143 -36.02 -13.49 1.87
C THR A 143 -35.35 -14.55 1.04
N ASP A 144 -34.11 -14.29 0.67
CA ASP A 144 -33.34 -14.99 -0.34
C ASP A 144 -32.33 -15.88 0.36
N VAL A 145 -32.23 -17.11 -0.14
CA VAL A 145 -31.43 -18.19 0.45
C VAL A 145 -30.59 -18.74 -0.68
N HIS A 146 -29.29 -18.45 -0.62
CA HIS A 146 -28.31 -18.99 -1.53
C HIS A 146 -28.22 -20.50 -1.29
N VAL A 147 -28.34 -21.28 -2.36
CA VAL A 147 -28.15 -22.73 -2.28
C VAL A 147 -26.72 -22.98 -2.71
N LEU A 148 -25.90 -23.44 -1.77
CA LEU A 148 -24.49 -23.75 -2.03
C LEU A 148 -24.38 -24.80 -3.15
N ALA A 149 -23.37 -24.67 -4.00
CA ALA A 149 -23.14 -25.59 -5.09
C ALA A 149 -22.47 -26.87 -4.60
N ASP A 150 -22.80 -28.01 -5.21
CA ASP A 150 -22.06 -29.27 -5.03
C ASP A 150 -20.66 -29.22 -5.73
N HIS A 151 -20.33 -28.15 -6.47
CA HIS A 151 -19.12 -28.04 -7.29
C HIS A 151 -18.77 -26.54 -7.57
N PRO A 152 -17.50 -26.09 -7.55
CA PRO A 152 -17.16 -24.66 -7.72
C PRO A 152 -17.66 -24.02 -9.02
N ARG A 153 -17.65 -24.75 -10.15
CA ARG A 153 -18.14 -24.24 -11.45
C ARG A 153 -19.67 -24.01 -11.52
N GLU A 154 -20.42 -24.40 -10.49
CA GLU A 154 -21.85 -24.14 -10.36
C GLU A 154 -22.15 -23.17 -9.19
N ALA A 155 -21.12 -22.60 -8.55
CA ALA A 155 -21.25 -21.63 -7.48
C ALA A 155 -21.99 -20.37 -7.95
N GLU A 156 -22.83 -19.81 -7.07
CA GLU A 156 -23.29 -18.43 -7.19
C GLU A 156 -22.18 -17.52 -6.63
N GLU A 157 -21.97 -16.36 -7.23
CA GLU A 157 -21.03 -15.36 -6.72
C GLU A 157 -21.71 -14.48 -5.66
N LEU A 158 -20.97 -14.19 -4.59
CA LEU A 158 -21.24 -13.12 -3.63
C LEU A 158 -20.26 -11.98 -3.91
N HIS A 159 -20.67 -10.73 -3.70
CA HIS A 159 -19.72 -9.64 -3.54
C HIS A 159 -19.24 -9.62 -2.08
N GLY A 160 -18.07 -9.04 -1.83
CA GLY A 160 -17.54 -8.81 -0.47
C GLY A 160 -18.26 -7.70 0.32
N ASP A 161 -19.49 -7.36 -0.04
CA ASP A 161 -20.22 -6.21 0.53
C ASP A 161 -20.72 -6.46 1.96
N ASP A 162 -20.97 -5.38 2.71
CA ASP A 162 -21.38 -5.39 4.13
C ASP A 162 -22.78 -6.04 4.34
N ALA A 163 -22.84 -7.36 4.29
CA ALA A 163 -24.09 -8.10 4.16
C ALA A 163 -24.17 -9.39 5.00
N GLY A 164 -25.40 -9.86 5.20
CA GLY A 164 -25.70 -11.07 5.97
C GLY A 164 -26.53 -12.05 5.15
N HIS A 165 -25.88 -13.10 4.66
CA HIS A 165 -26.41 -14.05 3.67
C HIS A 165 -26.94 -15.32 4.34
N ASN A 166 -28.12 -15.79 3.91
CA ASN A 166 -28.66 -17.08 4.35
C ASN A 166 -28.25 -18.17 3.37
N PHE A 167 -27.62 -19.23 3.86
CA PHE A 167 -27.18 -20.37 3.06
C PHE A 167 -27.97 -21.64 3.38
N ALA A 168 -28.16 -22.47 2.36
CA ALA A 168 -28.64 -23.83 2.50
C ALA A 168 -27.77 -24.80 1.69
N PHE A 169 -27.41 -25.92 2.30
CA PHE A 169 -26.76 -27.03 1.61
C PHE A 169 -27.71 -27.66 0.55
N PRO A 170 -27.17 -28.17 -0.57
CA PRO A 170 -27.96 -28.75 -1.65
C PRO A 170 -28.75 -30.00 -1.22
N GLU A 171 -29.96 -30.20 -1.76
CA GLU A 171 -30.79 -31.38 -1.46
C GLU A 171 -30.24 -32.65 -2.16
N HIS A 172 -29.30 -33.36 -1.53
CA HIS A 172 -28.83 -34.66 -2.04
C HIS A 172 -29.99 -35.66 -2.24
N ASN A 173 -30.27 -36.01 -3.49
CA ASN A 173 -31.38 -36.87 -3.85
C ASN A 173 -31.01 -38.36 -3.72
N GLU A 174 -31.30 -38.97 -2.55
CA GLU A 174 -31.05 -40.40 -2.21
C GLU A 174 -31.38 -41.37 -3.38
N SER A 175 -30.41 -41.65 -4.25
CA SER A 175 -30.63 -42.56 -5.39
C SER A 175 -29.42 -43.37 -5.87
N HIS A 176 -28.19 -43.03 -5.44
CA HIS A 176 -27.00 -43.86 -5.69
C HIS A 176 -26.79 -44.91 -4.59
N ASN A 177 -27.39 -46.07 -4.81
CA ASN A 177 -27.36 -47.22 -3.90
C ASN A 177 -26.36 -48.28 -4.36
N HIS A 178 -25.10 -48.23 -3.92
CA HIS A 178 -24.12 -49.30 -4.14
C HIS A 178 -23.32 -49.72 -2.89
N ASN A 179 -23.93 -50.63 -2.15
CA ASN A 179 -23.31 -51.56 -1.22
C ASN A 179 -22.20 -52.42 -1.89
N GLU A 180 -20.91 -52.35 -1.45
CA GLU A 180 -20.17 -53.42 -0.73
C GLU A 180 -18.69 -53.10 -0.35
N THR A 181 -18.41 -53.18 0.97
CA THR A 181 -17.20 -53.76 1.62
C THR A 181 -15.83 -53.07 1.69
N ASN A 182 -15.46 -52.73 2.95
CA ASN A 182 -14.13 -52.83 3.58
C ASN A 182 -12.88 -52.25 2.85
N SER A 183 -12.33 -51.19 3.44
CA SER A 183 -11.17 -51.36 4.33
C SER A 183 -11.08 -50.26 5.39
N ASP A 184 -10.72 -50.63 6.62
CA ASP A 184 -10.25 -49.66 7.61
C ASP A 184 -8.92 -49.07 7.11
N ASN A 185 -8.93 -47.83 6.65
CA ASN A 185 -7.73 -47.01 6.51
C ASN A 185 -8.15 -45.55 6.70
N GLU A 186 -8.04 -45.06 7.93
CA GLU A 186 -7.95 -43.62 8.19
C GLU A 186 -6.60 -43.18 7.59
N THR A 187 -6.62 -42.79 6.32
CA THR A 187 -5.69 -41.79 5.80
C THR A 187 -6.09 -40.47 6.46
N GLU A 188 -5.13 -39.77 7.03
CA GLU A 188 -5.24 -38.31 7.09
C GLU A 188 -5.21 -37.86 5.62
N HIS A 189 -6.26 -37.19 5.16
CA HIS A 189 -6.40 -36.77 3.76
C HIS A 189 -5.59 -35.48 3.58
N ASN A 190 -4.68 -35.48 2.61
CA ASN A 190 -4.04 -34.25 2.18
C ASN A 190 -5.07 -33.47 1.35
N HIS A 191 -5.34 -32.24 1.75
CA HIS A 191 -5.74 -31.20 0.79
C HIS A 191 -4.59 -31.14 -0.24
N ALA A 192 -4.94 -31.25 -1.52
CA ALA A 192 -3.98 -31.25 -2.61
C ALA A 192 -4.22 -30.00 -3.45
N GLU A 193 -3.20 -29.16 -3.55
CA GLU A 193 -3.00 -28.21 -4.66
C GLU A 193 -4.20 -27.28 -4.91
N HIS A 194 -4.64 -26.61 -3.84
CA HIS A 194 -5.34 -25.32 -3.90
C HIS A 194 -4.70 -24.40 -2.87
N ASP A 195 -4.37 -23.18 -3.26
CA ASP A 195 -3.80 -22.18 -2.36
C ASP A 195 -4.89 -21.68 -1.41
N GLU A 196 -4.75 -22.07 -0.14
CA GLU A 196 -5.72 -21.83 0.92
C GLU A 196 -5.34 -20.55 1.68
N VAL A 197 -6.12 -19.49 1.48
CA VAL A 197 -5.97 -18.23 2.21
C VAL A 197 -6.28 -18.48 3.68
N SER A 198 -5.26 -18.39 4.52
CA SER A 198 -5.38 -18.59 5.96
C SER A 198 -5.85 -17.31 6.65
N PRO A 199 -6.76 -17.37 7.64
CA PRO A 199 -7.17 -16.17 8.37
C PRO A 199 -6.04 -15.63 9.25
N GLU A 200 -5.83 -14.32 9.21
CA GLU A 200 -4.88 -13.61 10.09
C GLU A 200 -5.30 -13.72 11.56
N GLU A 201 -6.60 -13.54 11.85
CA GLU A 201 -7.17 -13.71 13.18
C GLU A 201 -8.45 -14.58 13.19
N THR A 202 -8.71 -15.24 14.34
CA THR A 202 -10.00 -15.91 14.62
C THR A 202 -10.55 -15.51 16.00
N ILE A 203 -11.61 -14.70 15.99
CA ILE A 203 -12.28 -14.15 17.17
C ILE A 203 -13.44 -15.06 17.58
N ALA A 204 -13.27 -15.80 18.68
CA ALA A 204 -14.25 -16.80 19.13
C ALA A 204 -15.21 -16.28 20.21
N ASN A 205 -16.52 -16.30 19.94
CA ASN A 205 -17.60 -15.77 20.78
C ASN A 205 -17.46 -14.26 21.12
N PRO A 206 -17.36 -13.37 20.11
CA PRO A 206 -17.26 -11.92 20.33
C PRO A 206 -18.47 -11.36 21.10
N GLU A 207 -18.26 -10.28 21.84
CA GLU A 207 -19.35 -9.60 22.55
C GLU A 207 -20.28 -8.90 21.53
N GLY A 208 -21.59 -8.94 21.79
CA GLY A 208 -22.62 -8.47 20.83
C GLY A 208 -23.16 -9.57 19.89
N CYS A 209 -22.37 -10.59 19.58
CA CYS A 209 -22.79 -11.73 18.75
C CYS A 209 -23.63 -12.79 19.51
N ASP A 210 -24.27 -13.67 18.74
CA ASP A 210 -24.93 -14.85 19.27
C ASP A 210 -23.92 -15.88 19.82
N ALA A 211 -24.33 -16.65 20.83
CA ALA A 211 -23.43 -17.56 21.52
C ALA A 211 -23.00 -18.73 20.63
N GLY A 212 -21.70 -18.79 20.32
CA GLY A 212 -21.10 -19.78 19.42
C GLY A 212 -20.60 -19.20 18.10
N THR A 213 -20.86 -17.94 17.78
CA THR A 213 -20.28 -17.29 16.60
C THR A 213 -18.76 -17.26 16.67
N ALA A 214 -18.10 -17.50 15.55
CA ALA A 214 -16.69 -17.17 15.29
C ALA A 214 -16.64 -16.11 14.18
N ILE A 215 -15.67 -15.21 14.26
CA ILE A 215 -15.30 -14.31 13.16
C ILE A 215 -13.88 -14.68 12.77
N ASN A 216 -13.67 -14.97 11.49
CA ASN A 216 -12.35 -15.15 10.90
C ASN A 216 -12.03 -13.86 10.14
N VAL A 217 -10.86 -13.25 10.36
CA VAL A 217 -10.39 -12.09 9.60
C VAL A 217 -9.39 -12.59 8.57
N TYR A 218 -9.58 -12.21 7.31
CA TYR A 218 -8.72 -12.54 6.19
C TYR A 218 -8.27 -11.24 5.54
N HIS A 219 -6.99 -11.18 5.18
CA HIS A 219 -6.55 -10.28 4.14
C HIS A 219 -6.95 -10.86 2.78
N PHE A 220 -7.50 -10.03 1.89
CA PHE A 220 -7.76 -10.38 0.50
C PHE A 220 -7.19 -9.31 -0.42
N GLU A 221 -6.60 -9.76 -1.52
CA GLU A 221 -6.35 -8.94 -2.69
C GLU A 221 -7.63 -8.77 -3.51
N LYS A 222 -7.58 -7.90 -4.51
CA LYS A 222 -8.67 -7.76 -5.47
C LYS A 222 -8.72 -8.97 -6.41
N GLY A 223 -9.74 -9.81 -6.26
CA GLY A 223 -9.87 -11.01 -7.10
C GLY A 223 -11.14 -11.83 -6.86
N GLU A 224 -11.18 -13.01 -7.45
CA GLU A 224 -12.19 -14.03 -7.18
C GLU A 224 -11.63 -15.11 -6.24
N TYR A 225 -12.44 -15.50 -5.26
CA TYR A 225 -12.14 -16.52 -4.26
C TYR A 225 -13.30 -17.52 -4.19
N MET A 226 -13.01 -18.74 -3.74
CA MET A 226 -14.01 -19.78 -3.50
C MET A 226 -14.11 -20.07 -2.00
N LEU A 227 -15.31 -19.93 -1.45
CA LEU A 227 -15.60 -20.29 -0.07
C LEU A 227 -16.14 -21.72 -0.02
N GLU A 228 -15.34 -22.64 0.50
CA GLU A 228 -15.73 -24.03 0.78
C GLU A 228 -16.24 -24.16 2.22
N PHE A 229 -17.49 -24.61 2.40
CA PHE A 229 -18.08 -24.77 3.73
C PHE A 229 -18.11 -26.23 4.21
N GLU A 230 -17.49 -26.48 5.36
CA GLU A 230 -17.67 -27.71 6.14
C GLU A 230 -18.67 -27.51 7.29
N SER A 231 -19.49 -28.52 7.61
CA SER A 231 -20.42 -28.45 8.74
C SER A 231 -20.78 -29.81 9.34
N GLU A 232 -20.89 -29.88 10.69
CA GLU A 232 -21.45 -31.06 11.37
C GLU A 232 -22.95 -31.28 11.06
N SER A 233 -23.64 -30.29 10.48
CA SER A 233 -25.06 -30.36 10.14
C SER A 233 -25.44 -29.56 8.89
N GLN A 234 -26.06 -30.22 7.91
CA GLN A 234 -26.68 -29.59 6.74
C GLN A 234 -28.01 -28.85 7.06
N ASP A 235 -28.13 -28.25 8.25
CA ASP A 235 -29.21 -27.31 8.56
C ASP A 235 -28.86 -25.93 7.94
N PRO A 236 -29.83 -25.14 7.41
CA PRO A 236 -29.54 -23.82 6.87
C PRO A 236 -28.91 -22.88 7.91
N PHE A 237 -27.91 -22.12 7.49
CA PHE A 237 -27.14 -21.22 8.34
C PHE A 237 -27.14 -19.79 7.77
N ARG A 238 -26.60 -18.85 8.55
CA ARG A 238 -26.36 -17.47 8.12
C ARG A 238 -24.88 -17.17 8.31
N MET A 239 -24.29 -16.52 7.32
CA MET A 239 -22.97 -15.90 7.40
C MET A 239 -23.17 -14.38 7.39
N ALA A 240 -22.20 -13.64 7.88
CA ALA A 240 -22.02 -12.25 7.49
C ALA A 240 -20.59 -12.06 7.00
N ILE A 241 -20.41 -11.20 6.00
CA ILE A 241 -19.13 -10.68 5.57
C ILE A 241 -19.19 -9.15 5.68
N ALA A 242 -18.06 -8.53 5.96
CA ALA A 242 -17.92 -7.09 6.03
C ALA A 242 -16.44 -6.72 5.86
N ALA A 243 -16.18 -5.64 5.14
CA ALA A 243 -14.86 -5.02 5.11
C ALA A 243 -14.59 -4.32 6.46
N MET A 244 -13.35 -4.43 6.94
CA MET A 244 -12.87 -3.62 8.05
C MET A 244 -12.88 -2.14 7.63
N GLY A 245 -13.31 -1.27 8.54
CA GLY A 245 -13.35 0.16 8.26
C GLY A 245 -11.97 0.81 8.40
N GLY A 246 -11.84 2.04 7.90
CA GLY A 246 -10.59 2.81 7.97
C GLY A 246 -9.72 2.67 6.74
N ALA A 247 -8.55 3.30 6.77
CA ALA A 247 -7.45 3.00 5.86
C ALA A 247 -6.76 1.68 6.27
N HIS A 248 -7.56 0.62 6.43
CA HIS A 248 -7.09 -0.77 6.43
C HIS A 248 -6.98 -1.25 4.98
N HIS A 249 -6.30 -0.45 4.15
CA HIS A 249 -5.33 -1.10 3.27
C HIS A 249 -4.32 -1.72 4.23
N HIS A 250 -4.51 -3.00 4.53
CA HIS A 250 -3.38 -3.85 4.81
C HIS A 250 -2.58 -3.80 3.54
N HIS A 251 -1.62 -2.88 3.47
CA HIS A 251 -0.62 -2.94 2.44
C HIS A 251 0.28 -4.12 2.81
N HIS A 252 -0.16 -5.31 2.40
CA HIS A 252 0.76 -6.34 1.94
C HIS A 252 1.27 -6.00 0.53
N GLY A 253 1.10 -4.74 0.09
CA GLY A 253 1.93 -4.11 -0.93
C GLY A 253 3.37 -3.96 -0.45
N HIS A 254 4.25 -4.69 -1.12
CA HIS A 254 5.70 -4.67 -1.00
C HIS A 254 6.31 -3.30 -1.43
N GLY A 255 6.03 -2.17 -0.73
CA GLY A 255 6.54 -0.88 -1.23
C GLY A 255 6.30 0.45 -0.51
N ASP A 256 5.92 0.55 0.77
CA ASP A 256 5.95 1.85 1.47
C ASP A 256 7.30 2.06 2.19
N GLY A 257 8.27 2.56 1.41
CA GLY A 257 9.70 2.66 1.71
C GLY A 257 10.20 4.02 2.21
N ALA A 258 10.95 4.06 3.32
CA ALA A 258 11.89 5.14 3.68
C ALA A 258 12.90 5.43 2.54
N PHE A 259 13.07 4.45 1.64
CA PHE A 259 13.62 4.57 0.31
C PHE A 259 12.64 3.95 -0.71
N GLU A 260 12.32 4.65 -1.81
CA GLU A 260 11.59 4.05 -2.95
C GLU A 260 12.48 3.13 -3.81
N TRP A 261 13.77 3.05 -3.52
CA TRP A 261 14.74 2.27 -4.29
C TRP A 261 15.98 1.89 -3.45
N ALA A 262 16.28 0.61 -3.34
CA ALA A 262 17.55 0.12 -2.81
C ALA A 262 18.55 -0.13 -3.94
N GLY A 263 19.85 0.02 -3.67
CA GLY A 263 20.89 -0.39 -4.60
C GLY A 263 22.21 -0.67 -3.89
N ILE A 264 22.73 -1.90 -3.97
CA ILE A 264 23.97 -2.28 -3.26
C ILE A 264 25.17 -2.31 -4.21
N PHE A 265 26.21 -1.50 -3.98
CA PHE A 265 27.25 -1.21 -4.97
C PHE A 265 28.66 -1.65 -4.55
N GLU A 266 29.42 -2.25 -5.47
CA GLU A 266 30.86 -2.43 -5.30
C GLU A 266 31.65 -1.14 -5.61
N MET A 267 32.50 -0.74 -4.67
CA MET A 267 33.28 0.50 -4.75
C MET A 267 34.68 0.24 -5.31
N SER A 268 34.78 0.22 -6.64
CA SER A 268 36.01 -0.11 -7.37
C SER A 268 37.13 0.95 -7.27
N ASP A 269 36.77 2.22 -7.09
CA ASP A 269 37.69 3.36 -6.94
C ASP A 269 37.70 3.96 -5.52
N ASP A 270 38.76 4.72 -5.21
CA ASP A 270 38.81 5.57 -4.00
C ASP A 270 37.73 6.69 -4.03
N THR A 271 37.15 6.99 -5.21
CA THR A 271 36.06 7.98 -5.40
C THR A 271 35.15 7.68 -6.59
N HIS A 272 33.85 7.87 -6.43
CA HIS A 272 32.81 7.73 -7.49
C HIS A 272 32.03 9.06 -7.65
N THR A 273 31.01 9.15 -8.50
CA THR A 273 30.26 10.38 -8.84
C THR A 273 28.78 10.10 -9.15
N TRP A 274 27.90 10.30 -8.17
CA TRP A 274 26.45 10.34 -8.40
C TRP A 274 26.09 11.51 -9.34
N SER A 275 25.00 11.43 -10.09
CA SER A 275 24.59 12.34 -11.17
C SER A 275 23.08 12.40 -11.24
N MET A 276 22.52 13.56 -11.58
CA MET A 276 21.07 13.75 -11.73
C MET A 276 20.80 14.69 -12.91
N GLN A 277 19.69 14.52 -13.62
CA GLN A 277 19.30 15.33 -14.78
C GLN A 277 17.81 15.70 -14.79
N LYS A 278 17.49 16.74 -15.56
CA LYS A 278 16.10 17.15 -15.79
C LYS A 278 15.40 16.31 -16.86
N VAL A 279 14.34 15.56 -16.54
CA VAL A 279 13.43 14.94 -17.51
C VAL A 279 12.36 15.96 -17.95
N ASP A 280 12.09 16.02 -19.25
CA ASP A 280 11.18 16.97 -19.94
C ASP A 280 11.22 18.49 -19.62
N GLY A 281 12.16 18.95 -18.79
CA GLY A 281 12.46 20.35 -18.52
C GLY A 281 12.60 20.73 -17.04
N SER A 282 12.32 19.80 -16.13
CA SER A 282 12.44 19.88 -14.66
C SER A 282 13.20 18.65 -14.15
N TYR A 283 13.80 18.72 -12.97
CA TYR A 283 14.14 17.49 -12.23
C TYR A 283 12.84 16.98 -11.59
N ALA A 284 12.74 15.70 -11.23
CA ALA A 284 11.59 15.19 -10.48
C ALA A 284 11.47 15.95 -9.15
N ASP A 285 12.51 15.89 -8.29
CA ASP A 285 12.67 16.77 -7.13
C ASP A 285 13.88 17.74 -7.25
N GLN A 286 14.08 18.63 -6.28
CA GLN A 286 15.28 19.48 -6.14
C GLN A 286 16.34 18.90 -5.19
N THR A 287 16.00 17.86 -4.44
CA THR A 287 16.81 17.17 -3.44
C THR A 287 16.58 15.66 -3.51
N MET A 288 17.49 14.86 -2.94
CA MET A 288 17.34 13.40 -2.88
C MET A 288 18.26 12.84 -1.79
N LYS A 289 17.71 12.11 -0.81
CA LYS A 289 18.52 11.43 0.20
C LYS A 289 19.14 10.13 -0.33
N LEU A 290 20.33 9.82 0.15
CA LEU A 290 21.03 8.55 -0.03
C LEU A 290 21.59 8.05 1.32
N VAL A 291 21.26 6.82 1.72
CA VAL A 291 21.94 6.14 2.86
C VAL A 291 23.01 5.18 2.35
N LEU A 292 24.25 5.49 2.72
CA LEU A 292 25.45 4.77 2.32
C LEU A 292 25.90 3.85 3.48
N ILE A 293 25.68 2.53 3.38
CA ILE A 293 26.09 1.53 4.37
C ILE A 293 27.25 0.67 3.84
N PRO A 294 28.48 0.86 4.34
CA PRO A 294 29.62 0.01 4.03
C PRO A 294 29.35 -1.39 4.53
N THR A 295 29.48 -2.35 3.63
CA THR A 295 29.17 -3.74 3.89
C THR A 295 30.31 -4.63 3.42
N ASP A 296 30.44 -5.77 4.08
CA ASP A 296 31.36 -6.85 3.71
C ASP A 296 30.67 -7.89 2.80
N SER A 297 29.38 -7.72 2.46
CA SER A 297 28.59 -8.54 1.51
C SER A 297 27.59 -7.66 0.74
N THR A 298 27.35 -7.96 -0.54
CA THR A 298 26.53 -7.13 -1.45
C THR A 298 25.43 -7.95 -2.12
N THR A 299 24.73 -8.78 -1.35
CA THR A 299 23.59 -9.59 -1.82
C THR A 299 22.27 -8.89 -1.49
N GLU A 300 21.20 -9.30 -2.17
CA GLU A 300 19.81 -8.94 -1.86
C GLU A 300 19.39 -9.36 -0.44
N GLU A 301 19.71 -10.59 0.00
CA GLU A 301 19.58 -10.98 1.43
C GLU A 301 20.34 -10.00 2.37
N THR A 302 21.44 -9.38 1.92
CA THR A 302 22.15 -8.33 2.68
C THR A 302 21.48 -6.96 2.56
N ILE A 303 20.68 -6.68 1.53
CA ILE A 303 19.81 -5.51 1.51
C ILE A 303 18.73 -5.73 2.59
N HIS A 304 18.02 -6.86 2.58
CA HIS A 304 17.02 -7.23 3.59
C HIS A 304 17.54 -7.34 5.04
N ASP A 305 18.72 -7.91 5.25
CA ASP A 305 19.36 -7.95 6.58
C ASP A 305 19.78 -6.55 7.08
N LEU A 306 19.97 -5.56 6.18
CA LEU A 306 20.42 -4.20 6.50
C LEU A 306 19.27 -3.19 6.58
N GLU A 307 18.17 -3.39 5.84
CA GLU A 307 16.94 -2.60 5.86
C GLU A 307 16.53 -2.23 7.30
N GLY A 308 16.59 -3.18 8.23
CA GLY A 308 16.33 -3.00 9.67
C GLY A 308 17.18 -1.95 10.40
N GLY A 309 18.14 -1.32 9.72
CA GLY A 309 18.86 -0.14 10.19
C GLY A 309 18.88 1.04 9.21
N VAL A 310 18.27 0.95 8.03
CA VAL A 310 18.31 1.97 6.96
C VAL A 310 17.41 3.16 7.28
N GLU A 311 16.15 2.90 7.63
CA GLU A 311 15.17 3.90 8.06
C GLU A 311 15.76 4.88 9.08
N ALA A 312 16.22 4.34 10.22
CA ALA A 312 16.80 5.12 11.31
C ALA A 312 18.06 5.91 10.92
N LEU A 313 18.65 5.63 9.75
CA LEU A 313 19.70 6.44 9.13
C LEU A 313 19.15 7.49 8.15
N MET A 314 18.08 7.21 7.40
CA MET A 314 17.42 8.11 6.44
C MET A 314 16.55 9.18 7.11
N GLU A 315 15.85 8.84 8.19
CA GLU A 315 15.14 9.78 9.06
C GLU A 315 16.10 10.70 9.85
N GLY A 316 17.35 10.25 10.05
CA GLY A 316 18.36 10.95 10.83
C GLY A 316 18.97 12.20 10.16
N ASP A 317 19.90 12.85 10.87
CA ASP A 317 20.67 14.01 10.37
C ASP A 317 21.57 13.65 9.16
N CYS A 318 21.01 13.66 7.95
CA CYS A 318 21.73 13.45 6.69
C CYS A 318 22.75 14.57 6.42
N THR A 319 23.92 14.21 5.87
CA THR A 319 24.96 15.20 5.52
C THR A 319 24.70 15.79 4.12
N VAL A 320 24.23 17.04 4.07
CA VAL A 320 23.98 17.78 2.81
C VAL A 320 25.25 17.89 1.93
N VAL A 321 25.10 17.60 0.64
CA VAL A 321 26.13 17.71 -0.40
C VAL A 321 25.56 18.44 -1.63
N GLU A 322 26.21 19.52 -2.04
CA GLU A 322 25.79 20.37 -3.17
C GLU A 322 26.43 19.91 -4.50
N ASP A 323 25.82 20.29 -5.64
CA ASP A 323 26.34 20.00 -6.99
C ASP A 323 27.84 20.33 -7.15
N GLY A 324 28.63 19.27 -7.34
CA GLY A 324 30.08 19.26 -7.51
C GLY A 324 30.90 18.97 -6.24
N GLU A 325 30.29 18.70 -5.08
CA GLU A 325 30.98 18.42 -3.81
C GLU A 325 31.18 16.90 -3.55
N THR A 326 31.57 16.49 -2.33
CA THR A 326 32.03 15.10 -2.06
C THR A 326 31.55 14.49 -0.73
N MET A 327 30.72 13.44 -0.80
CA MET A 327 30.34 12.54 0.30
C MET A 327 31.59 11.79 0.79
N SER A 328 32.05 11.98 2.03
CA SER A 328 33.46 11.61 2.37
C SER A 328 33.73 11.10 3.79
N SER A 329 32.70 10.68 4.53
CA SER A 329 32.85 10.16 5.90
C SER A 329 31.85 9.05 6.22
N ILE A 330 31.76 8.08 5.33
CA ILE A 330 30.85 6.94 5.46
C ILE A 330 31.31 6.04 6.63
N SER A 331 30.42 5.81 7.60
CA SER A 331 30.63 5.00 8.81
C SER A 331 30.36 3.52 8.54
N ALA A 332 31.04 2.61 9.24
CA ALA A 332 30.83 1.16 9.09
C ALA A 332 29.47 0.66 9.59
N ASP A 333 28.71 1.49 10.31
CA ASP A 333 27.32 1.23 10.72
C ASP A 333 26.31 2.02 9.87
N GLY A 334 26.72 2.59 8.72
CA GLY A 334 25.87 3.39 7.82
C GLY A 334 25.97 4.91 7.97
N SER A 335 25.63 5.67 6.92
CA SER A 335 25.65 7.15 6.90
C SER A 335 24.79 7.77 5.79
N CYS A 336 23.85 8.65 6.16
CA CYS A 336 23.00 9.38 5.22
C CYS A 336 23.65 10.67 4.65
N PHE A 337 23.34 10.97 3.39
CA PHE A 337 23.68 12.19 2.65
C PHE A 337 22.44 12.72 1.92
N ASP A 338 22.34 14.04 1.75
CA ASP A 338 21.22 14.71 1.05
C ASP A 338 21.77 15.53 -0.12
N LEU A 339 21.34 15.21 -1.34
CA LEU A 339 21.95 15.69 -2.59
C LEU A 339 21.16 16.84 -3.22
N HIS A 340 21.72 18.05 -3.21
CA HIS A 340 21.05 19.25 -3.73
C HIS A 340 21.37 19.52 -5.21
N VAL A 341 20.39 19.46 -6.11
CA VAL A 341 20.61 19.65 -7.56
C VAL A 341 20.92 21.10 -7.93
N GLY A 342 21.86 21.27 -8.85
CA GLY A 342 22.30 22.56 -9.34
C GLY A 342 21.35 23.19 -10.35
N SER A 343 21.47 24.51 -10.53
CA SER A 343 20.70 25.30 -11.51
C SER A 343 20.89 24.94 -13.00
N GLY A 344 21.72 23.93 -13.30
CA GLY A 344 21.93 23.37 -14.63
C GLY A 344 20.83 22.40 -15.06
N ASP A 345 21.04 21.73 -16.20
CA ASP A 345 20.18 20.66 -16.70
C ASP A 345 20.71 19.25 -16.32
N ASP A 346 21.91 19.23 -15.72
CA ASP A 346 22.63 18.09 -15.13
C ASP A 346 23.29 18.57 -13.82
N SER A 347 23.38 17.71 -12.81
CA SER A 347 24.12 17.89 -11.54
C SER A 347 24.98 16.65 -11.23
N THR A 348 26.04 16.77 -10.42
CA THR A 348 26.96 15.66 -10.11
C THR A 348 27.59 15.74 -8.72
N PHE A 349 27.66 14.65 -7.96
CA PHE A 349 28.10 14.61 -6.56
C PHE A 349 29.13 13.50 -6.35
N THR A 350 30.36 13.82 -5.96
CA THR A 350 31.42 12.82 -5.79
C THR A 350 31.19 12.00 -4.49
N MET A 351 31.53 10.72 -4.49
CA MET A 351 31.66 9.90 -3.29
C MET A 351 33.14 9.61 -3.02
N ASN A 352 33.55 9.50 -1.75
CA ASN A 352 34.89 9.06 -1.34
C ASN A 352 34.75 7.77 -0.53
N THR A 353 35.09 6.71 -1.23
CA THR A 353 34.82 5.30 -0.95
C THR A 353 36.12 4.55 -0.67
N ALA A 354 37.22 5.28 -0.48
CA ALA A 354 38.57 4.78 -0.25
C ALA A 354 38.66 3.79 0.92
N GLY A 355 38.72 2.50 0.59
CA GLY A 355 38.81 1.39 1.56
C GLY A 355 37.47 0.84 2.03
N ILE A 356 36.38 1.25 1.39
CA ILE A 356 35.09 0.56 1.37
C ILE A 356 35.09 -0.33 0.13
N SER A 357 34.65 -1.57 0.24
CA SER A 357 34.59 -2.53 -0.87
C SER A 357 33.16 -2.74 -1.36
N GLY A 358 32.21 -3.00 -0.46
CA GLY A 358 30.78 -2.98 -0.73
C GLY A 358 30.11 -1.78 -0.03
N LEU A 359 29.10 -1.20 -0.66
CA LEU A 359 28.37 -0.06 -0.17
C LEU A 359 26.89 -0.14 -0.57
N ALA A 360 26.01 -0.48 0.37
CA ALA A 360 24.58 -0.32 0.16
C ALA A 360 24.22 1.17 0.04
N ILE A 361 23.44 1.53 -0.97
CA ILE A 361 22.99 2.88 -1.30
C ILE A 361 21.47 2.81 -1.45
N TYR A 362 20.77 3.13 -0.38
CA TYR A 362 19.32 3.29 -0.40
C TYR A 362 19.00 4.71 -0.86
N ALA A 363 18.02 4.91 -1.73
CA ALA A 363 17.65 6.20 -2.32
C ALA A 363 16.18 6.53 -2.10
N GLN A 364 15.92 7.77 -1.69
CA GLN A 364 14.56 8.23 -1.41
C GLN A 364 13.60 8.14 -2.60
N HIS A 365 14.11 8.27 -3.82
CA HIS A 365 13.32 8.18 -5.05
C HIS A 365 14.02 7.28 -6.06
N VAL A 366 13.23 6.60 -6.90
CA VAL A 366 13.73 5.79 -8.02
C VAL A 366 14.64 6.68 -8.90
N PRO A 367 15.97 6.43 -8.94
CA PRO A 367 16.92 7.39 -9.53
C PRO A 367 16.70 7.66 -11.03
N ILE A 368 16.00 6.77 -11.72
CA ILE A 368 15.61 6.85 -13.14
C ILE A 368 14.70 8.05 -13.42
N GLU A 369 13.92 8.54 -12.45
CA GLU A 369 13.15 9.79 -12.61
C GLU A 369 14.02 11.03 -12.88
N PHE A 370 15.29 10.95 -12.50
CA PHE A 370 16.30 11.97 -12.71
C PHE A 370 17.15 11.69 -13.96
N GLU A 371 16.71 10.79 -14.85
CA GLU A 371 17.46 10.37 -16.04
C GLU A 371 16.86 10.82 -17.36
N ARG A 372 17.48 11.86 -17.94
CA ARG A 372 17.14 12.30 -19.30
C ARG A 372 17.99 11.60 -20.37
N THR A 373 19.27 11.33 -20.07
CA THR A 373 20.34 11.04 -21.05
C THR A 373 21.65 10.49 -20.44
N LYS A 374 21.78 10.28 -19.13
CA LYS A 374 23.03 9.95 -18.45
C LYS A 374 22.77 9.24 -17.13
N HIS A 375 23.54 8.19 -16.88
CA HIS A 375 23.33 7.38 -15.68
C HIS A 375 23.51 8.15 -14.35
N TYR A 376 22.82 7.74 -13.30
CA TYR A 376 22.81 8.40 -12.00
C TYR A 376 24.03 8.09 -11.13
N LEU A 377 24.84 7.06 -11.41
CA LEU A 377 26.14 6.88 -10.76
C LEU A 377 27.27 6.60 -11.77
N LYS A 378 28.49 7.06 -11.44
CA LYS A 378 29.71 6.99 -12.28
C LYS A 378 30.98 6.79 -11.45
N ASP A 379 32.07 6.35 -12.06
CA ASP A 379 33.40 6.19 -11.43
C ASP A 379 34.28 7.46 -11.47
N SER A 380 35.56 7.35 -11.09
CA SER A 380 36.50 8.47 -11.21
C SER A 380 36.97 8.74 -12.66
N ALA A 381 36.75 7.82 -13.59
CA ALA A 381 36.94 8.01 -15.02
C ALA A 381 35.74 8.69 -15.70
N GLY A 382 34.56 8.67 -15.07
CA GLY A 382 33.28 9.16 -15.58
C GLY A 382 32.52 8.12 -16.41
N GLU A 383 32.74 6.84 -16.13
CA GLU A 383 32.06 5.66 -16.68
C GLU A 383 30.96 5.23 -15.70
N ASP A 384 29.83 4.73 -16.21
CA ASP A 384 28.59 4.59 -15.45
C ASP A 384 28.64 3.33 -14.54
N ILE A 385 27.92 3.36 -13.41
CA ILE A 385 27.91 2.28 -12.41
C ILE A 385 26.47 1.99 -12.00
N GLU A 386 26.10 0.72 -12.07
CA GLU A 386 24.81 0.15 -11.68
C GLU A 386 24.92 -0.51 -10.29
N PRO A 387 23.80 -0.75 -9.57
CA PRO A 387 23.79 -1.54 -8.33
C PRO A 387 24.16 -3.02 -8.58
N LYS A 388 24.07 -3.87 -7.55
CA LYS A 388 24.24 -5.34 -7.60
C LYS A 388 22.97 -6.12 -7.24
N ALA A 389 21.98 -5.42 -6.73
CA ALA A 389 20.60 -5.82 -6.46
C ALA A 389 19.81 -4.51 -6.18
N GLU A 390 18.56 -4.43 -6.63
CA GLU A 390 17.64 -3.29 -6.52
C GLU A 390 16.17 -3.71 -6.52
N GLU A 391 15.27 -2.78 -6.18
CA GLU A 391 13.88 -3.01 -5.75
C GLU A 391 12.97 -1.82 -6.16
N GLY A 392 11.71 -2.06 -6.58
CA GLY A 392 10.60 -1.06 -6.60
C GLY A 392 10.20 -0.33 -7.92
N ALA A 393 9.75 -0.99 -9.00
CA ALA A 393 9.12 -0.30 -10.18
C ALA A 393 8.28 -1.19 -11.14
N GLU A 394 7.08 -0.72 -11.58
CA GLU A 394 6.23 -1.38 -12.61
C GLU A 394 5.69 -0.42 -13.72
N GLY A 395 5.40 -0.93 -14.95
CA GLY A 395 4.33 -0.31 -15.79
C GLY A 395 4.29 -0.48 -17.34
N HIS A 396 3.40 -1.38 -17.80
CA HIS A 396 2.58 -1.37 -19.04
C HIS A 396 3.12 -1.76 -20.45
N ALA A 397 2.62 -2.90 -20.94
CA ALA A 397 2.61 -3.35 -22.34
C ALA A 397 1.45 -2.82 -23.24
N HIS A 398 1.68 -2.81 -24.56
CA HIS A 398 0.67 -2.57 -25.61
C HIS A 398 0.98 -3.36 -26.90
N ALA A 399 0.21 -4.41 -27.26
CA ALA A 399 0.23 -4.96 -28.63
C ALA A 399 -1.06 -5.70 -29.07
N HIS A 400 -1.22 -5.88 -30.39
CA HIS A 400 -2.35 -6.57 -31.02
C HIS A 400 -1.91 -7.85 -31.79
N GLY A 401 -2.37 -9.02 -31.35
CA GLY A 401 -2.99 -10.10 -32.14
C GLY A 401 -2.25 -10.85 -33.27
N ASP A 402 -2.33 -12.18 -33.24
CA ASP A 402 -3.00 -13.01 -34.27
C ASP A 402 -3.27 -14.43 -33.69
N GLU A 403 -4.46 -15.01 -33.97
CA GLU A 403 -4.93 -16.31 -33.44
C GLU A 403 -4.20 -17.52 -34.09
N GLU A 404 -3.62 -18.45 -33.32
CA GLU A 404 -3.52 -19.89 -33.68
C GLU A 404 -3.80 -20.77 -32.44
N GLU A 405 -4.95 -21.47 -32.43
CA GLU A 405 -5.38 -22.43 -31.39
C GLU A 405 -4.55 -23.73 -31.45
N GLU A 406 -3.93 -24.17 -30.34
CA GLU A 406 -3.49 -25.58 -30.18
C GLU A 406 -4.57 -26.36 -29.39
N GLU A 407 -5.21 -27.35 -30.02
CA GLU A 407 -6.19 -28.25 -29.36
C GLU A 407 -5.47 -29.38 -28.60
N GLU A 408 -5.58 -29.46 -27.27
CA GLU A 408 -5.04 -30.58 -26.49
C GLU A 408 -5.79 -31.92 -26.73
N GLU A 409 -5.05 -33.04 -26.81
CA GLU A 409 -5.58 -34.35 -27.20
C GLU A 409 -6.18 -35.15 -26.02
N GLY A 410 -7.51 -35.09 -25.84
CA GLY A 410 -8.24 -36.01 -24.94
C GLY A 410 -8.09 -37.51 -25.28
N VAL A 411 -8.46 -38.39 -24.35
CA VAL A 411 -8.12 -39.83 -24.40
C VAL A 411 -9.37 -40.73 -24.45
N CYS A 412 -9.33 -41.75 -25.31
CA CYS A 412 -10.42 -42.71 -25.46
C CYS A 412 -10.30 -43.92 -24.50
N HIS A 413 -11.22 -44.07 -23.54
CA HIS A 413 -11.20 -45.11 -22.50
C HIS A 413 -12.21 -46.25 -22.76
N ASP A 414 -11.76 -47.51 -22.70
CA ASP A 414 -12.62 -48.69 -22.86
C ASP A 414 -13.26 -49.17 -21.54
N GLU A 415 -14.50 -48.76 -21.26
CA GLU A 415 -15.28 -49.17 -20.07
C GLU A 415 -15.38 -50.70 -19.87
N ASP A 416 -15.31 -51.52 -20.93
CA ASP A 416 -15.41 -52.98 -20.83
C ASP A 416 -14.08 -53.64 -20.37
N THR A 417 -12.95 -52.91 -20.47
CA THR A 417 -11.60 -53.44 -20.15
C THR A 417 -10.76 -52.57 -19.21
N HIS A 418 -11.17 -51.34 -18.93
CA HIS A 418 -10.43 -50.31 -18.20
C HIS A 418 -9.02 -50.10 -18.74
N GLN A 419 -8.92 -49.83 -20.05
CA GLN A 419 -7.67 -49.51 -20.73
C GLN A 419 -7.86 -48.37 -21.73
N ASP A 420 -6.88 -47.48 -21.76
CA ASP A 420 -6.85 -46.34 -22.66
C ASP A 420 -6.44 -46.79 -24.06
N ASN A 421 -7.12 -46.25 -25.07
CA ASN A 421 -7.07 -46.71 -26.44
C ASN A 421 -6.59 -45.61 -27.37
N THR A 422 -5.27 -45.42 -27.42
CA THR A 422 -4.54 -44.47 -28.26
C THR A 422 -4.67 -44.72 -29.80
N ASN A 423 -5.66 -45.50 -30.25
CA ASN A 423 -5.99 -45.66 -31.68
C ASN A 423 -7.16 -44.77 -32.12
N TYR A 424 -7.83 -44.10 -31.19
CA TYR A 424 -8.91 -43.15 -31.43
C TYR A 424 -8.49 -41.79 -30.86
N THR A 425 -8.30 -40.80 -31.74
CA THR A 425 -7.80 -39.45 -31.40
C THR A 425 -8.89 -38.39 -31.59
N THR A 426 -10.17 -38.78 -31.59
CA THR A 426 -11.31 -37.86 -31.56
C THR A 426 -12.47 -38.47 -30.78
N LYS A 427 -13.22 -37.62 -30.06
CA LYS A 427 -14.45 -37.99 -29.33
C LYS A 427 -15.46 -38.73 -30.21
N GLU A 428 -15.69 -38.25 -31.44
CA GLU A 428 -16.67 -38.83 -32.37
C GLU A 428 -16.28 -40.25 -32.83
N ASP A 429 -14.99 -40.55 -33.05
CA ASP A 429 -14.51 -41.90 -33.38
C ASP A 429 -14.52 -42.84 -32.15
N CYS A 430 -14.25 -42.31 -30.96
CA CYS A 430 -14.27 -43.06 -29.70
C CYS A 430 -15.68 -43.51 -29.30
N GLU A 431 -16.64 -42.59 -29.27
CA GLU A 431 -18.05 -42.88 -29.01
C GLU A 431 -18.63 -43.82 -30.09
N ALA A 432 -18.22 -43.66 -31.35
CA ALA A 432 -18.62 -44.56 -32.45
C ALA A 432 -18.05 -45.99 -32.33
N ALA A 433 -16.92 -46.16 -31.63
CA ALA A 433 -16.36 -47.46 -31.26
C ALA A 433 -17.10 -48.10 -30.06
N GLY A 434 -17.81 -47.29 -29.26
CA GLY A 434 -18.51 -47.72 -28.05
C GLY A 434 -17.67 -47.59 -26.79
N HIS A 435 -16.73 -46.65 -26.77
CA HIS A 435 -15.85 -46.31 -25.66
C HIS A 435 -16.18 -44.90 -25.14
N HIS A 436 -15.71 -44.57 -23.93
CA HIS A 436 -15.89 -43.25 -23.32
C HIS A 436 -14.76 -42.31 -23.77
N TRP A 437 -15.05 -41.03 -23.98
CA TRP A 437 -14.02 -40.03 -24.24
C TRP A 437 -13.80 -39.22 -22.97
N ASP A 438 -12.61 -39.38 -22.41
CA ASP A 438 -12.12 -38.70 -21.23
C ASP A 438 -11.38 -37.43 -21.68
N ASP A 439 -11.81 -36.28 -21.19
CA ASP A 439 -11.22 -34.97 -21.49
C ASP A 439 -9.99 -34.65 -20.61
N GLY A 440 -9.55 -35.58 -19.77
CA GLY A 440 -8.28 -35.50 -19.03
C GLY A 440 -8.38 -34.96 -17.60
N TRP A 441 -9.58 -34.56 -17.15
CA TRP A 441 -9.80 -34.03 -15.82
C TRP A 441 -10.21 -35.14 -14.83
N ASN A 442 -9.50 -35.23 -13.72
CA ASN A 442 -9.64 -36.31 -12.74
C ASN A 442 -10.65 -35.91 -11.64
N ASP A 443 -11.93 -36.25 -11.82
CA ASP A 443 -13.05 -35.95 -10.91
C ASP A 443 -12.87 -36.52 -9.48
N ALA A 444 -12.16 -35.77 -8.61
CA ALA A 444 -11.79 -36.21 -7.26
C ALA A 444 -12.21 -35.25 -6.13
N TYR A 445 -13.31 -34.50 -6.30
CA TYR A 445 -13.92 -33.71 -5.22
C TYR A 445 -14.75 -34.61 -4.28
N GLU A 446 -14.73 -34.35 -2.97
CA GLU A 446 -15.36 -35.23 -1.97
C GLU A 446 -16.90 -35.11 -1.90
N GLU A 447 -17.59 -36.21 -1.58
CA GLU A 447 -19.04 -36.20 -1.28
C GLU A 447 -19.32 -35.49 0.07
N GLY A 448 -19.34 -34.15 0.09
CA GLY A 448 -19.75 -33.38 1.27
C GLY A 448 -19.44 -31.89 1.29
N ALA A 449 -18.48 -31.43 0.49
CA ALA A 449 -18.13 -30.01 0.33
C ALA A 449 -19.27 -29.22 -0.34
N ALA A 450 -19.39 -27.93 -0.01
CA ALA A 450 -20.40 -27.06 -0.59
C ALA A 450 -19.86 -25.64 -0.77
N PHE A 451 -20.00 -25.10 -1.98
CA PHE A 451 -19.23 -23.95 -2.46
C PHE A 451 -20.09 -22.72 -2.75
N VAL A 452 -19.49 -21.53 -2.61
CA VAL A 452 -19.98 -20.25 -3.14
C VAL A 452 -18.78 -19.39 -3.54
N GLY A 453 -18.91 -18.61 -4.61
CA GLY A 453 -17.87 -17.66 -5.01
C GLY A 453 -17.93 -16.40 -4.16
N LEU A 454 -16.77 -15.74 -3.99
CA LEU A 454 -16.62 -14.44 -3.36
C LEU A 454 -15.79 -13.56 -4.30
N HIS A 455 -16.36 -12.46 -4.77
CA HIS A 455 -15.66 -11.44 -5.54
C HIS A 455 -15.26 -10.29 -4.60
N VAL A 456 -13.95 -10.05 -4.50
CA VAL A 456 -13.34 -8.98 -3.71
C VAL A 456 -12.95 -7.85 -4.67
N GLU A 457 -13.56 -6.68 -4.49
CA GLU A 457 -13.41 -5.55 -5.43
C GLU A 457 -12.21 -4.64 -5.12
N GLU A 458 -11.66 -4.72 -3.91
CA GLU A 458 -10.60 -3.86 -3.38
C GLU A 458 -9.77 -4.65 -2.35
N GLU A 459 -8.45 -4.46 -2.38
CA GLU A 459 -7.52 -5.08 -1.43
C GLU A 459 -7.75 -4.56 -0.01
N GLY A 460 -7.76 -5.46 0.97
CA GLY A 460 -7.87 -5.10 2.38
C GLY A 460 -8.39 -6.23 3.26
N ASP A 461 -8.84 -5.85 4.45
CA ASP A 461 -9.18 -6.80 5.51
C ASP A 461 -10.68 -7.06 5.62
N TYR A 462 -11.06 -8.34 5.59
CA TYR A 462 -12.45 -8.80 5.56
C TYR A 462 -12.74 -9.78 6.68
N GLY A 463 -13.75 -9.47 7.49
CA GLY A 463 -14.23 -10.37 8.53
C GLY A 463 -15.38 -11.25 8.04
N ILE A 464 -15.23 -12.58 8.16
CA ILE A 464 -16.27 -13.58 7.87
C ILE A 464 -16.81 -14.15 9.18
N ALA A 465 -18.09 -13.87 9.49
CA ALA A 465 -18.77 -14.32 10.69
C ALA A 465 -19.62 -15.57 10.45
N LEU A 466 -19.35 -16.64 11.20
CA LEU A 466 -20.00 -17.95 11.07
C LEU A 466 -20.59 -18.45 12.39
N PRO A 467 -21.68 -19.25 12.35
CA PRO A 467 -22.28 -19.84 13.54
C PRO A 467 -21.55 -21.12 13.98
N ALA A 468 -21.68 -21.48 15.26
CA ALA A 468 -21.04 -22.67 15.81
C ALA A 468 -21.35 -23.95 15.03
N GLY A 469 -20.30 -24.62 14.55
CA GLY A 469 -20.37 -25.91 13.86
C GLY A 469 -20.33 -25.84 12.34
N VAL A 470 -20.18 -24.64 11.77
CA VAL A 470 -19.79 -24.38 10.38
C VAL A 470 -18.36 -23.85 10.37
N ALA A 471 -17.54 -24.33 9.44
CA ALA A 471 -16.22 -23.79 9.11
C ALA A 471 -16.22 -23.35 7.64
N VAL A 472 -15.29 -22.45 7.28
CA VAL A 472 -15.03 -22.04 5.91
C VAL A 472 -13.54 -22.18 5.63
N HIS A 473 -13.22 -22.69 4.45
CA HIS A 473 -11.91 -22.64 3.82
C HIS A 473 -12.02 -21.67 2.65
N VAL A 474 -11.03 -20.78 2.50
CA VAL A 474 -11.00 -19.82 1.40
C VAL A 474 -9.92 -20.26 0.45
N LEU A 475 -10.29 -20.51 -0.79
CA LEU A 475 -9.41 -20.98 -1.85
C LEU A 475 -9.30 -19.88 -2.90
N GLU A 476 -8.11 -19.58 -3.39
CA GLU A 476 -7.96 -18.72 -4.57
C GLU A 476 -8.54 -19.41 -5.80
N THR A 477 -9.37 -18.70 -6.57
CA THR A 477 -9.80 -19.22 -7.87
C THR A 477 -8.81 -18.77 -8.92
N GLY A 478 -7.88 -19.67 -9.27
CA GLY A 478 -6.93 -19.43 -10.36
C GLY A 478 -7.62 -18.90 -11.61
N HIS A 479 -7.13 -17.76 -12.10
CA HIS A 479 -7.68 -17.09 -13.27
C HIS A 479 -7.63 -17.99 -14.51
N ASP A 480 -8.72 -18.03 -15.27
CA ASP A 480 -8.79 -18.60 -16.62
C ASP A 480 -8.18 -17.61 -17.66
N ASP A 481 -7.09 -16.92 -17.30
CA ASP A 481 -6.13 -16.38 -18.24
C ASP A 481 -5.04 -17.45 -18.40
N HIS A 482 -4.92 -18.00 -19.61
CA HIS A 482 -3.87 -18.95 -19.94
C HIS A 482 -2.51 -18.24 -19.92
N ASP A 483 -1.80 -18.34 -18.80
CA ASP A 483 -0.40 -18.79 -18.79
C ASP A 483 -0.11 -19.57 -17.49
N HIS A 484 1.12 -20.06 -17.36
CA HIS A 484 1.30 -21.44 -16.94
C HIS A 484 1.25 -21.72 -15.44
N GLY A 485 0.35 -22.63 -15.06
CA GLY A 485 0.40 -23.32 -13.77
C GLY A 485 1.65 -24.20 -13.61
N GLY A 486 2.67 -23.62 -12.99
CA GLY A 486 3.75 -24.27 -12.28
C GLY A 486 4.31 -23.29 -11.27
N GLU A 487 4.81 -23.75 -10.11
CA GLU A 487 5.83 -22.97 -9.40
C GLU A 487 6.92 -22.66 -10.43
N ASP A 488 7.30 -21.39 -10.61
CA ASP A 488 8.29 -21.04 -11.62
C ASP A 488 9.52 -21.91 -11.45
N VAL A 489 9.86 -22.63 -12.53
CA VAL A 489 10.95 -23.61 -12.47
C VAL A 489 12.28 -22.92 -12.16
N PHE A 490 12.34 -21.62 -12.42
CA PHE A 490 13.37 -20.69 -11.99
C PHE A 490 12.87 -19.89 -10.77
N GLU A 491 13.69 -19.72 -9.74
CA GLU A 491 13.37 -18.80 -8.63
C GLU A 491 13.66 -17.32 -9.00
N TRP A 492 14.15 -17.05 -10.22
CA TRP A 492 14.48 -15.70 -10.71
C TRP A 492 14.56 -15.61 -12.24
N ALA A 493 14.05 -14.50 -12.78
CA ALA A 493 14.11 -14.11 -14.20
C ALA A 493 14.86 -12.78 -14.39
N GLY A 494 15.55 -12.59 -15.51
CA GLY A 494 16.15 -11.31 -15.87
C GLY A 494 16.44 -11.14 -17.36
N ILE A 495 16.12 -9.98 -17.94
CA ILE A 495 16.30 -9.70 -19.38
C ILE A 495 17.40 -8.67 -19.67
N PHE A 496 18.46 -9.07 -20.39
CA PHE A 496 19.68 -8.26 -20.50
C PHE A 496 19.90 -7.70 -21.91
N GLU A 497 20.37 -6.45 -22.06
CA GLU A 497 20.90 -5.95 -23.34
C GLU A 497 22.34 -6.47 -23.60
N MET A 498 22.54 -7.17 -24.71
CA MET A 498 23.85 -7.73 -25.09
C MET A 498 24.62 -6.74 -25.97
N SER A 499 25.60 -6.07 -25.37
CA SER A 499 26.47 -5.11 -26.07
C SER A 499 27.78 -5.72 -26.58
N ASP A 500 28.23 -6.80 -25.93
CA ASP A 500 29.58 -7.35 -26.08
C ASP A 500 29.61 -8.76 -26.68
N ALA A 501 30.79 -9.20 -27.14
CA ALA A 501 30.92 -10.48 -27.86
C ALA A 501 31.05 -11.72 -26.97
N THR A 502 31.38 -11.55 -25.69
CA THR A 502 31.40 -12.62 -24.69
C THR A 502 31.14 -12.02 -23.32
N HIS A 503 30.38 -12.73 -22.49
CA HIS A 503 30.11 -12.38 -21.08
C HIS A 503 30.73 -13.46 -20.16
N THR A 504 30.54 -13.40 -18.85
CA THR A 504 31.01 -14.41 -17.88
C THR A 504 30.01 -14.54 -16.75
N TRP A 505 29.42 -15.72 -16.59
CA TRP A 505 28.65 -16.09 -15.41
C TRP A 505 29.58 -16.52 -14.28
N SER A 506 29.24 -16.20 -13.03
CA SER A 506 30.06 -16.49 -11.84
C SER A 506 29.20 -17.05 -10.70
N MET A 507 29.77 -17.95 -9.90
CA MET A 507 29.12 -18.54 -8.73
C MET A 507 30.14 -18.72 -7.61
N GLN A 508 29.75 -18.48 -6.37
CA GLN A 508 30.65 -18.44 -5.20
C GLN A 508 30.04 -19.05 -3.94
N LYS A 509 30.89 -19.28 -2.93
CA LYS A 509 30.45 -19.78 -1.63
C LYS A 509 29.99 -18.68 -0.67
N VAL A 510 28.72 -18.66 -0.29
CA VAL A 510 28.20 -17.88 0.84
C VAL A 510 28.39 -18.65 2.16
N ASP A 511 28.81 -17.94 3.20
CA ASP A 511 29.12 -18.45 4.55
C ASP A 511 30.02 -19.72 4.65
N GLY A 512 30.75 -20.03 3.57
CA GLY A 512 31.69 -21.14 3.45
C GLY A 512 31.14 -22.42 2.80
N ALA A 513 29.93 -22.40 2.26
CA ALA A 513 29.34 -23.42 1.38
C ALA A 513 28.86 -22.76 0.07
N TYR A 514 28.69 -23.53 -1.01
CA TYR A 514 27.82 -23.06 -2.10
C TYR A 514 26.38 -23.40 -1.67
N ALA A 515 25.38 -22.57 -2.03
CA ALA A 515 23.97 -22.85 -1.74
C ALA A 515 23.58 -24.25 -2.26
N ASP A 516 23.82 -24.50 -3.55
CA ASP A 516 23.92 -25.86 -4.11
C ASP A 516 25.30 -26.12 -4.78
N PRO A 517 25.85 -27.35 -4.78
CA PRO A 517 26.99 -27.73 -5.63
C PRO A 517 26.77 -27.59 -7.15
N THR A 518 25.54 -27.39 -7.62
CA THR A 518 25.15 -27.29 -9.03
C THR A 518 23.92 -26.38 -9.19
N MET A 519 23.89 -25.58 -10.26
CA MET A 519 22.74 -24.73 -10.60
C MET A 519 22.54 -24.81 -12.11
N TRP A 520 21.30 -24.84 -12.60
CA TRP A 520 21.05 -24.65 -14.02
C TRP A 520 20.69 -23.21 -14.36
N LEU A 521 21.01 -22.82 -15.60
CA LEU A 521 20.78 -21.49 -16.15
C LEU A 521 20.34 -21.62 -17.61
N VAL A 522 19.20 -21.00 -17.97
CA VAL A 522 18.64 -20.95 -19.31
C VAL A 522 18.94 -19.59 -19.93
N LEU A 523 19.40 -19.55 -21.19
CA LEU A 523 19.78 -18.32 -21.90
C LEU A 523 19.03 -18.19 -23.23
N ILE A 524 18.14 -17.19 -23.39
CA ILE A 524 17.23 -16.98 -24.55
C ILE A 524 17.50 -15.65 -25.28
N PRO A 525 18.07 -15.64 -26.50
CA PRO A 525 18.39 -14.39 -27.20
C PRO A 525 17.18 -13.60 -27.70
N THR A 526 17.11 -12.30 -27.38
CA THR A 526 16.01 -11.39 -27.72
C THR A 526 16.46 -10.20 -28.62
N HIS A 527 15.49 -9.34 -28.99
CA HIS A 527 15.66 -8.13 -29.80
C HIS A 527 15.18 -6.84 -29.08
N SER A 528 14.49 -6.98 -27.95
CA SER A 528 14.15 -5.93 -26.97
C SER A 528 14.42 -6.51 -25.59
N ALA A 529 15.03 -5.71 -24.71
CA ALA A 529 15.07 -6.01 -23.28
C ALA A 529 14.08 -5.06 -22.61
N SER A 530 12.92 -5.59 -22.27
CA SER A 530 11.87 -4.94 -21.49
C SER A 530 11.13 -6.02 -20.73
N GLU A 531 10.55 -5.64 -19.61
CA GLU A 531 9.64 -6.44 -18.76
C GLU A 531 8.63 -7.24 -19.60
N ASP A 532 7.84 -6.56 -20.45
CA ASP A 532 6.92 -7.20 -21.42
C ASP A 532 7.58 -8.33 -22.25
N THR A 533 8.85 -8.17 -22.65
CA THR A 533 9.57 -9.16 -23.49
C THR A 533 10.17 -10.29 -22.65
N MET A 534 10.27 -10.13 -21.33
CA MET A 534 10.71 -11.16 -20.39
C MET A 534 9.54 -12.08 -20.07
N HIS A 535 8.38 -11.52 -19.70
CA HIS A 535 7.19 -12.29 -19.39
C HIS A 535 6.70 -13.07 -20.64
N ASP A 536 6.72 -12.42 -21.82
CA ASP A 536 6.50 -13.06 -23.15
C ASP A 536 7.43 -14.29 -23.47
N LEU A 537 8.43 -14.62 -22.64
CA LEU A 537 9.42 -15.67 -22.88
C LEU A 537 9.45 -16.80 -21.83
N GLU A 538 8.66 -16.71 -20.76
CA GLU A 538 8.74 -17.59 -19.58
C GLU A 538 8.21 -19.01 -19.81
N ASP A 539 7.10 -19.18 -20.52
CA ASP A 539 6.53 -20.49 -20.89
C ASP A 539 7.52 -21.38 -21.67
N GLY A 540 8.51 -20.74 -22.31
CA GLY A 540 9.57 -21.41 -23.05
C GLY A 540 10.65 -22.07 -22.18
N VAL A 541 10.72 -21.76 -20.88
CA VAL A 541 11.87 -22.10 -20.01
C VAL A 541 11.86 -23.57 -19.57
N ASP A 542 10.74 -24.09 -19.06
CA ASP A 542 10.64 -25.48 -18.57
C ASP A 542 11.07 -26.50 -19.65
N ALA A 543 10.55 -26.35 -20.86
CA ALA A 543 10.88 -27.21 -22.00
C ALA A 543 12.38 -27.21 -22.37
N LEU A 544 13.14 -26.16 -22.01
CA LEU A 544 14.59 -26.07 -22.22
C LEU A 544 15.39 -26.75 -21.10
N VAL A 545 14.88 -26.73 -19.87
CA VAL A 545 15.47 -27.44 -18.71
C VAL A 545 15.25 -28.95 -18.88
N ASP A 546 14.01 -29.37 -19.15
CA ASP A 546 13.60 -30.77 -19.27
C ASP A 546 14.19 -31.44 -20.54
N GLY A 547 14.52 -30.64 -21.56
CA GLY A 547 15.34 -31.05 -22.71
C GLY A 547 16.76 -31.51 -22.37
N GLY A 548 17.26 -31.16 -21.17
CA GLY A 548 18.53 -31.59 -20.60
C GLY A 548 19.65 -30.57 -20.79
N CYS A 549 20.02 -29.92 -19.68
CA CYS A 549 21.04 -28.87 -19.63
C CYS A 549 22.46 -29.36 -19.98
N THR A 550 23.24 -28.51 -20.64
CA THR A 550 24.63 -28.82 -21.01
C THR A 550 25.57 -28.50 -19.85
N VAL A 551 26.19 -29.53 -19.27
CA VAL A 551 27.14 -29.35 -18.15
C VAL A 551 28.35 -28.49 -18.55
N VAL A 552 28.61 -27.45 -17.77
CA VAL A 552 29.79 -26.57 -17.89
C VAL A 552 30.52 -26.55 -16.54
N GLU A 553 31.84 -26.75 -16.57
CA GLU A 553 32.67 -26.80 -15.36
C GLU A 553 33.46 -25.50 -15.16
N ASP A 554 33.87 -25.22 -13.92
CA ASP A 554 34.62 -24.02 -13.54
C ASP A 554 35.80 -23.71 -14.49
N GLY A 555 35.72 -22.54 -15.12
CA GLY A 555 36.68 -21.98 -16.07
C GLY A 555 36.39 -22.31 -17.54
N GLU A 556 35.28 -22.96 -17.88
CA GLU A 556 34.86 -23.26 -19.25
C GLU A 556 33.91 -22.20 -19.84
N THR A 557 33.21 -22.50 -20.95
CA THR A 557 32.46 -21.50 -21.74
C THR A 557 31.11 -22.06 -22.17
N MET A 558 30.02 -21.35 -21.85
CA MET A 558 28.68 -21.49 -22.41
C MET A 558 28.67 -20.91 -23.84
N ASP A 559 28.87 -21.76 -24.84
CA ASP A 559 28.86 -21.39 -26.25
C ASP A 559 27.69 -22.04 -27.03
N ASN A 560 27.46 -21.58 -28.27
CA ASN A 560 26.41 -22.08 -29.17
C ASN A 560 24.94 -21.87 -28.72
N ILE A 561 24.66 -20.78 -27.97
CA ILE A 561 23.29 -20.40 -27.58
C ILE A 561 22.37 -20.36 -28.81
N ALA A 562 21.27 -21.12 -28.78
CA ALA A 562 20.28 -21.15 -29.86
C ALA A 562 19.33 -19.94 -29.78
N THR A 563 18.77 -19.52 -30.92
CA THR A 563 17.82 -18.41 -31.00
C THR A 563 16.45 -18.69 -30.37
N SER A 564 16.29 -19.81 -29.70
CA SER A 564 15.07 -20.25 -29.01
C SER A 564 15.41 -20.75 -27.60
N GLY A 565 16.50 -20.26 -27.01
CA GLY A 565 16.95 -20.67 -25.69
C GLY A 565 17.92 -21.85 -25.67
N THR A 566 18.71 -21.97 -24.60
CA THR A 566 19.59 -23.12 -24.30
C THR A 566 19.86 -23.20 -22.79
N CYS A 567 19.66 -24.38 -22.18
CA CYS A 567 20.00 -24.61 -20.77
C CYS A 567 21.45 -25.13 -20.57
N PHE A 568 22.11 -24.64 -19.53
CA PHE A 568 23.43 -25.05 -19.06
C PHE A 568 23.38 -25.45 -17.58
N GLU A 569 24.12 -26.50 -17.19
CA GLU A 569 24.20 -26.96 -15.79
C GLU A 569 25.62 -26.64 -15.26
N LEU A 570 25.71 -25.70 -14.33
CA LEU A 570 26.94 -25.10 -13.87
C LEU A 570 27.49 -25.86 -12.66
N HIS A 571 28.66 -26.48 -12.82
CA HIS A 571 29.28 -27.32 -11.78
C HIS A 571 30.33 -26.53 -11.02
N VAL A 572 30.07 -26.27 -9.74
CA VAL A 572 30.95 -25.42 -8.94
C VAL A 572 32.28 -26.11 -8.66
N GLY A 573 33.36 -25.35 -8.85
CA GLY A 573 34.73 -25.80 -8.69
C GLY A 573 35.09 -26.11 -7.23
N THR A 574 36.23 -26.77 -7.03
CA THR A 574 36.80 -26.97 -5.68
C THR A 574 37.39 -25.68 -5.08
N GLY A 575 37.42 -24.59 -5.84
CA GLY A 575 37.72 -23.24 -5.35
C GLY A 575 36.54 -22.66 -4.58
N ASP A 576 36.72 -21.43 -4.09
CA ASP A 576 35.66 -20.68 -3.40
C ASP A 576 34.86 -19.77 -4.38
N ASP A 577 35.31 -19.75 -5.64
CA ASP A 577 34.71 -19.10 -6.81
C ASP A 577 34.71 -20.10 -7.97
N SER A 578 33.72 -19.99 -8.85
CA SER A 578 33.56 -20.73 -10.11
C SER A 578 33.12 -19.75 -11.20
N THR A 579 33.67 -19.86 -12.41
CA THR A 579 33.39 -18.89 -13.49
C THR A 579 33.18 -19.55 -14.86
N TYR A 580 32.29 -19.03 -15.68
CA TYR A 580 31.85 -19.64 -16.94
C TYR A 580 31.64 -18.55 -18.01
N THR A 581 32.49 -18.46 -19.01
CA THR A 581 32.35 -17.44 -20.08
C THR A 581 31.12 -17.73 -20.95
N ILE A 582 30.26 -16.75 -21.23
CA ILE A 582 29.13 -16.86 -22.18
C ILE A 582 29.58 -16.32 -23.56
N ASP A 583 29.22 -16.96 -24.68
CA ASP A 583 29.45 -16.44 -26.04
C ASP A 583 28.20 -15.71 -26.58
N THR A 584 28.34 -14.40 -26.84
CA THR A 584 27.23 -13.48 -27.13
C THR A 584 27.45 -12.68 -28.42
N ASP A 585 28.43 -13.05 -29.27
CA ASP A 585 28.84 -12.31 -30.47
C ASP A 585 27.67 -12.09 -31.47
N GLY A 586 27.12 -10.88 -31.45
CA GLY A 586 26.04 -10.44 -32.33
C GLY A 586 24.63 -10.71 -31.80
N LEU A 587 24.48 -11.01 -30.51
CA LEU A 587 23.21 -10.86 -29.81
C LEU A 587 22.93 -9.36 -29.55
N HIS A 588 21.68 -9.04 -29.19
CA HIS A 588 21.26 -7.65 -28.91
C HIS A 588 20.50 -7.55 -27.58
N GLY A 589 19.72 -8.57 -27.23
CA GLY A 589 19.44 -8.90 -25.83
C GLY A 589 19.50 -10.40 -25.59
N LEU A 590 19.40 -10.80 -24.32
CA LEU A 590 19.46 -12.17 -23.83
C LEU A 590 18.66 -12.25 -22.51
N ALA A 591 17.50 -12.89 -22.52
CA ALA A 591 16.80 -13.26 -21.29
C ALA A 591 17.51 -14.44 -20.62
N MET A 592 17.52 -14.45 -19.29
CA MET A 592 18.12 -15.49 -18.47
C MET A 592 17.15 -15.89 -17.37
N TYR A 593 17.04 -17.20 -17.14
CA TYR A 593 16.17 -17.78 -16.11
C TYR A 593 17.00 -18.78 -15.34
N ALA A 594 16.98 -18.67 -14.01
CA ALA A 594 17.94 -19.34 -13.15
C ALA A 594 17.25 -20.16 -12.06
N GLN A 595 17.72 -21.40 -11.85
CA GLN A 595 17.08 -22.33 -10.92
C GLN A 595 16.88 -21.77 -9.51
N HIS A 596 17.81 -20.94 -9.07
CA HIS A 596 17.79 -20.28 -7.76
C HIS A 596 17.98 -18.79 -7.98
N VAL A 597 17.55 -17.97 -7.02
CA VAL A 597 17.88 -16.54 -7.03
C VAL A 597 19.42 -16.43 -7.09
N PRO A 598 20.00 -15.85 -8.15
CA PRO A 598 21.45 -15.92 -8.35
C PRO A 598 22.26 -15.29 -7.21
N THR A 599 21.65 -14.39 -6.44
CA THR A 599 22.19 -13.75 -5.23
C THR A 599 22.56 -14.75 -4.13
N GLU A 600 21.91 -15.93 -4.04
CA GLU A 600 22.31 -17.03 -3.15
C GLU A 600 23.72 -17.57 -3.45
N PHE A 601 24.21 -17.36 -4.68
CA PHE A 601 25.52 -17.80 -5.16
C PHE A 601 26.53 -16.66 -5.20
N GLU A 602 26.18 -15.47 -4.70
CA GLU A 602 27.07 -14.33 -4.63
C GLU A 602 27.69 -14.17 -3.24
N ARG A 603 29.02 -14.24 -3.17
CA ARG A 603 29.75 -13.85 -1.95
C ARG A 603 30.32 -12.44 -2.06
N ASP A 604 31.01 -12.19 -3.17
CA ASP A 604 31.79 -10.98 -3.45
C ASP A 604 32.05 -10.77 -4.96
N GLN A 605 31.22 -11.33 -5.85
CA GLN A 605 31.24 -11.11 -7.31
C GLN A 605 29.86 -11.34 -7.92
N HIS A 606 29.36 -10.34 -8.66
CA HIS A 606 28.09 -10.47 -9.37
C HIS A 606 28.04 -11.65 -10.34
N TYR A 607 26.86 -12.27 -10.46
CA TYR A 607 26.64 -13.49 -11.23
C TYR A 607 26.86 -13.31 -12.73
N LEU A 608 26.67 -12.12 -13.35
CA LEU A 608 26.91 -11.88 -14.78
C LEU A 608 27.87 -10.70 -15.05
N LYS A 609 28.81 -10.88 -15.98
CA LYS A 609 29.84 -9.87 -16.35
C LYS A 609 30.12 -9.80 -17.85
N ASP A 610 30.62 -8.68 -18.37
CA ASP A 610 30.99 -8.45 -19.78
C ASP A 610 32.37 -9.02 -20.18
N SER A 611 32.86 -8.74 -21.40
CA SER A 611 34.18 -9.24 -21.84
C SER A 611 35.36 -8.49 -21.20
N THR A 612 35.09 -7.37 -20.54
CA THR A 612 36.05 -6.58 -19.77
C THR A 612 36.09 -7.02 -18.29
N GLY A 613 35.04 -7.71 -17.83
CA GLY A 613 34.83 -8.14 -16.46
C GLY A 613 34.06 -7.11 -15.61
N ALA A 614 33.32 -6.20 -16.25
CA ALA A 614 32.35 -5.32 -15.61
C ALA A 614 30.99 -6.03 -15.50
N ASP A 615 30.25 -5.77 -14.45
CA ASP A 615 29.03 -6.51 -14.12
C ASP A 615 27.86 -6.02 -14.99
N ILE A 616 26.88 -6.87 -15.27
CA ILE A 616 25.69 -6.51 -16.04
C ILE A 616 24.44 -6.95 -15.29
N GLU A 617 23.61 -5.97 -14.94
CA GLU A 617 22.29 -6.13 -14.33
C GLU A 617 21.20 -6.30 -15.41
N PRO A 618 20.03 -6.90 -15.08
CA PRO A 618 18.92 -7.01 -16.01
C PRO A 618 18.24 -5.65 -16.28
N ALA A 619 17.49 -5.56 -17.37
CA ALA A 619 16.67 -4.40 -17.73
C ALA A 619 15.22 -4.49 -17.20
N ALA A 620 14.85 -5.65 -16.65
CA ALA A 620 13.67 -5.98 -15.85
C ALA A 620 13.91 -7.37 -15.23
N GLN A 621 13.36 -7.64 -14.05
CA GLN A 621 13.48 -8.91 -13.31
C GLN A 621 12.26 -9.15 -12.41
N GLU A 622 12.02 -10.40 -12.03
CA GLU A 622 10.94 -10.82 -11.12
C GLU A 622 11.46 -11.87 -10.10
N GLY A 623 10.88 -11.87 -8.90
CA GLY A 623 11.30 -12.64 -7.72
C GLY A 623 11.41 -11.73 -6.48
N ALA A 624 10.87 -12.16 -5.33
CA ALA A 624 10.57 -11.26 -4.20
C ALA A 624 11.75 -10.86 -3.29
N GLY A 625 11.88 -9.55 -3.08
CA GLY A 625 12.70 -8.86 -2.07
C GLY A 625 12.19 -7.43 -1.97
N ALA A 626 11.79 -6.96 -0.77
CA ALA A 626 10.45 -6.37 -0.52
C ALA A 626 10.20 -6.00 0.95
N HIS A 627 11.09 -5.22 1.61
CA HIS A 627 10.77 -4.57 2.91
C HIS A 627 11.29 -3.12 3.06
N ASP A 628 10.43 -2.23 3.58
CA ASP A 628 10.87 -1.04 4.30
C ASP A 628 11.15 -1.32 5.77
N HIS A 629 11.75 -0.35 6.45
CA HIS A 629 11.38 -0.08 7.83
C HIS A 629 10.63 1.25 7.93
N GLY A 630 9.33 1.17 8.19
CA GLY A 630 8.53 2.24 8.77
C GLY A 630 8.48 2.09 10.30
N HIS A 631 8.34 3.20 11.03
CA HIS A 631 8.59 3.22 12.49
C HIS A 631 7.39 2.71 13.29
N GLY A 632 7.13 1.42 13.12
CA GLY A 632 5.97 0.71 13.60
C GLY A 632 4.85 0.76 12.58
N ASP A 633 4.52 -0.43 12.06
CA ASP A 633 3.17 -0.81 11.68
C ASP A 633 2.29 -0.81 12.95
N GLU A 634 2.11 0.36 13.58
CA GLU A 634 0.87 0.65 14.27
C GLU A 634 -0.18 0.85 13.17
N GLU A 635 -0.65 -0.31 12.65
CA GLU A 635 -2.04 -0.55 12.30
C GLU A 635 -2.89 0.55 12.92
N ILE A 636 -3.55 1.37 12.10
CA ILE A 636 -4.36 2.50 12.60
C ILE A 636 -5.58 1.89 13.29
N ALA A 637 -5.40 1.29 14.46
CA ALA A 637 -6.39 0.41 15.09
C ALA A 637 -7.65 1.17 15.50
N PHE A 638 -7.65 2.51 15.42
CA PHE A 638 -8.72 3.40 15.82
C PHE A 638 -9.13 4.35 14.70
N ASP A 639 -10.44 4.48 14.48
CA ASP A 639 -11.00 5.55 13.68
C ASP A 639 -10.54 6.91 14.25
N PRO A 640 -9.76 7.73 13.49
CA PRO A 640 -9.27 9.00 13.98
C PRO A 640 -10.37 10.08 14.02
N HIS A 641 -11.46 9.93 13.26
CA HIS A 641 -12.48 10.96 12.96
C HIS A 641 -13.38 11.37 14.15
N SER A 642 -12.90 11.15 15.38
CA SER A 642 -13.53 11.51 16.65
C SER A 642 -13.89 13.00 16.78
N TRP A 643 -13.35 13.89 15.95
CA TRP A 643 -13.76 15.29 15.91
C TRP A 643 -15.12 15.51 15.22
N LEU A 644 -15.63 14.55 14.43
CA LEU A 644 -16.99 14.60 13.86
C LEU A 644 -18.09 14.30 14.90
N ASP A 645 -17.71 13.91 16.11
CA ASP A 645 -18.57 13.87 17.29
C ASP A 645 -18.42 15.16 18.12
N PRO A 646 -19.45 16.03 18.22
CA PRO A 646 -19.42 17.25 19.01
C PRO A 646 -19.11 17.06 20.51
N LEU A 647 -19.44 15.90 21.10
CA LEU A 647 -19.18 15.60 22.51
C LEU A 647 -17.75 15.08 22.74
N ALA A 648 -17.20 14.29 21.83
CA ALA A 648 -15.77 13.95 21.83
C ALA A 648 -14.94 15.22 21.60
N PHE A 649 -15.26 16.05 20.60
CA PHE A 649 -14.59 17.34 20.39
C PHE A 649 -14.68 18.24 21.64
N SER A 650 -15.81 18.25 22.34
CA SER A 650 -16.01 18.94 23.64
C SER A 650 -15.17 18.39 24.81
N ALA A 651 -14.73 17.12 24.73
CA ALA A 651 -13.72 16.54 25.63
C ALA A 651 -12.30 16.98 25.22
N GLN A 652 -11.97 16.98 23.93
CA GLN A 652 -10.68 17.44 23.37
C GLN A 652 -10.41 18.93 23.75
N VAL A 653 -11.45 19.79 23.77
CA VAL A 653 -11.35 21.18 24.27
C VAL A 653 -10.80 21.27 25.72
N GLU A 654 -11.07 20.30 26.61
CA GLU A 654 -10.51 20.31 27.97
C GLU A 654 -9.03 19.92 28.00
N VAL A 655 -8.59 19.08 27.06
CA VAL A 655 -7.18 18.72 26.88
C VAL A 655 -6.40 19.96 26.44
N VAL A 656 -6.86 20.63 25.38
CA VAL A 656 -6.28 21.88 24.87
C VAL A 656 -6.29 22.99 25.92
N TYR A 657 -7.41 23.18 26.64
CA TYR A 657 -7.44 24.09 27.80
C TYR A 657 -6.35 23.77 28.83
N THR A 658 -6.16 22.49 29.16
CA THR A 658 -5.21 22.07 30.18
C THR A 658 -3.77 22.26 29.72
N ALA A 659 -3.47 22.02 28.44
CA ALA A 659 -2.18 22.29 27.82
C ALA A 659 -1.86 23.79 27.82
N LEU A 660 -2.74 24.63 27.26
CA LEU A 660 -2.55 26.07 27.15
C LEU A 660 -2.49 26.76 28.52
N ALA A 661 -3.35 26.39 29.47
CA ALA A 661 -3.32 26.95 30.83
C ALA A 661 -2.06 26.52 31.65
N LYS A 662 -1.38 25.44 31.24
CA LYS A 662 -0.12 24.98 31.83
C LYS A 662 1.09 25.71 31.22
N ALA A 663 1.08 25.95 29.90
CA ALA A 663 2.11 26.70 29.20
C ALA A 663 2.05 28.20 29.51
N PHE A 664 0.86 28.81 29.38
CA PHE A 664 0.63 30.26 29.50
C PHE A 664 -0.29 30.58 30.69
N PRO A 665 0.19 30.40 31.94
CA PRO A 665 -0.66 30.48 33.15
C PRO A 665 -1.22 31.88 33.44
N ASP A 666 -0.67 32.93 32.84
CA ASP A 666 -1.19 34.30 32.96
C ASP A 666 -2.51 34.49 32.17
N HIS A 667 -2.83 33.60 31.23
CA HIS A 667 -4.05 33.59 30.40
C HIS A 667 -5.10 32.53 30.81
N ALA A 668 -4.81 31.70 31.81
CA ALA A 668 -5.62 30.53 32.18
C ALA A 668 -7.10 30.82 32.56
N ASP A 669 -7.39 31.99 33.14
CA ASP A 669 -8.78 32.40 33.45
C ASP A 669 -9.57 32.77 32.17
N ASP A 670 -8.89 33.35 31.17
CA ASP A 670 -9.49 33.72 29.88
C ASP A 670 -9.68 32.47 29.00
N PHE A 671 -8.67 31.59 28.91
CA PHE A 671 -8.78 30.28 28.23
C PHE A 671 -9.94 29.44 28.76
N ARG A 672 -10.16 29.41 30.09
CA ARG A 672 -11.32 28.71 30.68
C ARG A 672 -12.64 29.34 30.22
N ALA A 673 -12.73 30.66 30.18
CA ALA A 673 -13.94 31.34 29.73
C ALA A 673 -14.24 31.10 28.23
N ASN A 674 -13.20 31.00 27.41
CA ASN A 674 -13.30 30.66 25.99
C ASN A 674 -13.72 29.20 25.79
N ALA A 675 -13.03 28.25 26.44
CA ALA A 675 -13.36 26.83 26.41
C ALA A 675 -14.81 26.56 26.86
N ASP A 676 -15.24 27.13 27.98
CA ASP A 676 -16.62 26.99 28.48
C ASP A 676 -17.66 27.57 27.50
N ALA A 677 -17.30 28.58 26.68
CA ALA A 677 -18.16 29.17 25.67
C ALA A 677 -18.18 28.39 24.35
N TYR A 678 -17.07 27.76 23.97
CA TYR A 678 -16.98 26.92 22.78
C TYR A 678 -17.71 25.59 23.00
N LYS A 679 -17.51 24.94 24.15
CA LYS A 679 -18.24 23.72 24.54
C LYS A 679 -19.76 23.90 24.62
N ALA A 680 -20.24 25.13 24.83
CA ALA A 680 -21.67 25.43 24.76
C ALA A 680 -22.21 25.41 23.33
N GLN A 681 -21.39 25.78 22.33
CA GLN A 681 -21.76 25.69 20.90
C GLN A 681 -21.73 24.24 20.42
N LEU A 682 -20.75 23.44 20.87
CA LEU A 682 -20.68 22.01 20.61
C LEU A 682 -21.89 21.26 21.22
N ALA A 683 -22.36 21.66 22.40
CA ALA A 683 -23.59 21.13 22.99
C ALA A 683 -24.86 21.56 22.24
N ASP A 684 -24.89 22.75 21.63
CA ASP A 684 -26.00 23.18 20.76
C ASP A 684 -26.00 22.40 19.42
N LEU A 685 -24.83 21.98 18.90
CA LEU A 685 -24.71 21.06 17.75
C LEU A 685 -25.21 19.65 18.11
N ASP A 686 -24.76 19.09 19.25
CA ASP A 686 -25.20 17.79 19.77
C ASP A 686 -26.74 17.72 19.93
N GLU A 687 -27.37 18.72 20.56
CA GLU A 687 -28.84 18.80 20.65
C GLU A 687 -29.50 18.87 19.25
N GLY A 688 -28.81 19.42 18.25
CA GLY A 688 -29.23 19.46 16.85
C GLY A 688 -29.24 18.10 16.16
N PHE A 689 -28.12 17.37 16.22
CA PHE A 689 -27.99 16.00 15.68
C PHE A 689 -28.94 15.02 16.39
N GLU A 690 -28.99 15.02 17.73
CA GLU A 690 -29.90 14.18 18.51
C GLU A 690 -31.38 14.48 18.20
N SER A 691 -31.75 15.75 18.01
CA SER A 691 -33.11 16.13 17.60
C SER A 691 -33.46 15.69 16.18
N ALA A 692 -32.47 15.50 15.31
CA ALA A 692 -32.65 15.06 13.93
C ALA A 692 -32.73 13.54 13.83
N PHE A 693 -31.76 12.82 14.40
CA PHE A 693 -31.47 11.42 14.08
C PHE A 693 -31.62 10.43 15.25
N GLY A 694 -31.58 10.89 16.50
CA GLY A 694 -31.69 10.02 17.68
C GLY A 694 -33.05 9.29 17.80
N ASP A 695 -33.21 8.43 18.81
CA ASP A 695 -34.37 7.53 19.03
C ASP A 695 -35.78 8.17 18.84
N ASP A 696 -35.93 9.45 19.20
CA ASP A 696 -37.17 10.24 19.14
C ASP A 696 -37.10 11.37 18.05
N GLY A 697 -36.13 11.29 17.14
CA GLY A 697 -35.74 12.30 16.16
C GLY A 697 -36.76 12.59 15.03
N THR A 698 -36.48 13.61 14.23
CA THR A 698 -37.36 14.00 13.11
C THR A 698 -37.18 13.19 11.83
N CYS A 699 -36.00 12.62 11.61
CA CYS A 699 -35.66 11.85 10.43
C CYS A 699 -36.12 10.40 10.59
N SER A 700 -36.88 9.88 9.62
CA SER A 700 -37.34 8.48 9.63
C SER A 700 -36.48 7.54 8.79
N LYS A 701 -35.41 8.09 8.21
CA LYS A 701 -34.33 7.40 7.50
C LYS A 701 -33.03 7.74 8.22
N ASN A 702 -32.12 6.79 8.22
CA ASN A 702 -30.84 6.88 8.88
C ASN A 702 -29.73 6.19 8.07
N ILE A 703 -29.89 6.06 6.74
CA ILE A 703 -28.85 5.51 5.85
C ILE A 703 -28.47 6.61 4.85
N ALA A 704 -27.20 7.02 4.87
CA ALA A 704 -26.59 8.00 3.99
C ALA A 704 -25.53 7.33 3.12
N ALA A 705 -25.35 7.79 1.88
CA ALA A 705 -24.25 7.32 1.02
C ALA A 705 -23.16 8.39 0.93
N ALA A 706 -21.90 8.04 1.18
CA ALA A 706 -20.77 8.98 1.16
C ALA A 706 -19.58 8.45 0.34
N ASN A 707 -18.71 9.35 -0.16
CA ASN A 707 -17.49 8.96 -0.87
C ASN A 707 -16.30 8.64 0.05
N HIS A 708 -16.35 9.03 1.34
CA HIS A 708 -15.26 8.86 2.30
C HIS A 708 -15.80 8.24 3.60
N ASN A 709 -15.09 7.25 4.14
CA ASN A 709 -15.43 6.46 5.32
C ASN A 709 -15.08 7.15 6.67
N ALA A 710 -15.35 8.46 6.79
CA ALA A 710 -14.95 9.26 7.96
C ALA A 710 -15.97 9.26 9.11
N TYR A 711 -17.16 8.68 8.93
CA TYR A 711 -18.34 9.09 9.71
C TYR A 711 -18.77 8.16 10.86
N ALA A 712 -17.98 7.15 11.23
CA ALA A 712 -18.40 6.12 12.19
C ALA A 712 -18.72 6.67 13.60
N TYR A 713 -18.11 7.77 14.03
CA TYR A 713 -18.49 8.47 15.26
C TYR A 713 -19.91 9.08 15.21
N ILE A 714 -20.37 9.54 14.04
CA ILE A 714 -21.75 10.00 13.83
C ILE A 714 -22.70 8.79 13.87
N THR A 715 -22.31 7.68 13.24
CA THR A 715 -23.05 6.40 13.32
C THR A 715 -23.23 5.96 14.76
N GLN A 716 -22.14 5.87 15.53
CA GLN A 716 -22.16 5.39 16.90
C GLN A 716 -22.97 6.30 17.84
N ARG A 717 -22.90 7.64 17.68
CA ARG A 717 -23.61 8.56 18.58
C ARG A 717 -25.07 8.76 18.20
N TYR A 718 -25.40 8.87 16.91
CA TYR A 718 -26.71 9.31 16.44
C TYR A 718 -27.46 8.28 15.59
N GLY A 719 -26.87 7.11 15.31
CA GLY A 719 -27.52 6.02 14.57
C GLY A 719 -27.69 6.27 13.07
N VAL A 720 -26.93 7.20 12.49
CA VAL A 720 -26.90 7.42 11.04
C VAL A 720 -25.86 6.48 10.44
N GLU A 721 -26.31 5.41 9.81
CA GLU A 721 -25.47 4.48 9.05
C GLU A 721 -24.96 5.16 7.78
N PHE A 722 -23.68 4.93 7.46
CA PHE A 722 -23.06 5.40 6.23
C PHE A 722 -22.70 4.19 5.36
N VAL A 723 -23.21 4.19 4.13
CA VAL A 723 -22.70 3.34 3.05
C VAL A 723 -21.61 4.13 2.35
N THR A 724 -20.36 3.74 2.56
CA THR A 724 -19.26 4.26 1.75
C THR A 724 -19.37 3.66 0.36
N LEU A 725 -19.27 4.50 -0.65
CA LEU A 725 -19.25 4.08 -2.04
C LEU A 725 -17.77 3.98 -2.45
N HIS A 726 -17.23 2.76 -2.30
CA HIS A 726 -15.83 2.43 -2.52
C HIS A 726 -15.44 2.67 -4.00
N GLY A 727 -14.18 3.02 -4.26
CA GLY A 727 -13.74 3.42 -5.61
C GLY A 727 -14.32 4.75 -6.13
N ILE A 728 -14.91 5.60 -5.26
CA ILE A 728 -15.18 7.02 -5.55
C ILE A 728 -14.13 7.90 -4.86
N ASP A 729 -12.88 7.71 -5.28
CA ASP A 729 -11.77 8.63 -5.00
C ASP A 729 -12.20 10.08 -5.33
N PRO A 730 -11.97 11.07 -4.45
CA PRO A 730 -12.20 12.49 -4.76
C PRO A 730 -11.55 13.00 -6.06
N GLU A 731 -10.52 12.33 -6.59
CA GLU A 731 -9.83 12.68 -7.85
C GLU A 731 -10.26 11.82 -9.07
N GLY A 732 -11.02 10.74 -8.89
CA GLY A 732 -11.36 9.73 -9.93
C GLY A 732 -12.75 9.84 -10.59
N GLU A 733 -12.92 9.20 -11.77
CA GLU A 733 -14.26 8.90 -12.34
C GLU A 733 -14.63 7.45 -11.94
N PRO A 734 -15.80 7.20 -11.29
CA PRO A 734 -16.11 5.90 -10.71
C PRO A 734 -16.27 4.80 -11.76
N SER A 735 -15.88 3.58 -11.40
CA SER A 735 -15.92 2.44 -12.31
C SER A 735 -17.35 2.09 -12.75
N PRO A 736 -17.55 1.45 -13.92
CA PRO A 736 -18.87 0.97 -14.34
C PRO A 736 -19.51 -0.05 -13.38
N ALA A 737 -18.70 -0.78 -12.59
CA ALA A 737 -19.17 -1.72 -11.57
C ALA A 737 -19.68 -0.95 -10.33
N THR A 738 -18.84 -0.08 -9.76
CA THR A 738 -19.21 0.87 -8.68
C THR A 738 -20.51 1.61 -9.00
N VAL A 739 -20.67 2.13 -10.22
CA VAL A 739 -21.91 2.82 -10.61
C VAL A 739 -23.13 1.89 -10.63
N ALA A 740 -22.97 0.60 -10.93
CA ALA A 740 -24.05 -0.39 -10.90
C ALA A 740 -24.44 -0.77 -9.45
N GLU A 741 -23.46 -0.97 -8.57
CA GLU A 741 -23.64 -1.22 -7.14
C GLU A 741 -24.35 -0.04 -6.44
N VAL A 742 -23.89 1.19 -6.68
CA VAL A 742 -24.55 2.41 -6.17
C VAL A 742 -26.00 2.48 -6.66
N LEU A 743 -26.29 2.12 -7.92
CA LEU A 743 -27.64 2.11 -8.46
C LEU A 743 -28.55 1.12 -7.73
N GLU A 744 -28.05 -0.08 -7.42
CA GLU A 744 -28.80 -1.11 -6.68
C GLU A 744 -29.10 -0.65 -5.25
N ARG A 745 -28.08 -0.18 -4.51
CA ARG A 745 -28.26 0.33 -3.14
C ARG A 745 -29.21 1.54 -3.08
N VAL A 746 -29.15 2.41 -4.09
CA VAL A 746 -30.04 3.57 -4.25
C VAL A 746 -31.50 3.15 -4.46
N GLU A 747 -31.78 2.09 -5.21
CA GLU A 747 -33.14 1.57 -5.38
C GLU A 747 -33.65 0.87 -4.12
N ASP A 748 -32.83 0.07 -3.44
CA ASP A 748 -33.25 -0.78 -2.31
C ASP A 748 -33.42 -0.02 -0.98
N ASP A 749 -32.46 0.82 -0.59
CA ASP A 749 -32.60 1.70 0.60
C ASP A 749 -33.41 2.97 0.29
N GLY A 750 -33.63 3.24 -1.00
CA GLY A 750 -34.25 4.46 -1.50
C GLY A 750 -33.40 5.70 -1.19
N ILE A 751 -32.07 5.60 -1.25
CA ILE A 751 -31.16 6.74 -1.09
C ILE A 751 -31.49 7.80 -2.17
N ILE A 752 -31.45 9.09 -1.83
CA ILE A 752 -31.82 10.18 -2.76
C ILE A 752 -30.70 11.21 -2.96
N ALA A 753 -29.66 11.12 -2.13
CA ALA A 753 -28.51 12.00 -2.18
C ALA A 753 -27.23 11.21 -1.90
N ILE A 754 -26.14 11.65 -2.51
CA ILE A 754 -24.78 11.20 -2.24
C ILE A 754 -24.02 12.37 -1.60
N PHE A 755 -23.28 12.06 -0.54
CA PHE A 755 -22.44 13.00 0.17
C PHE A 755 -21.01 12.94 -0.37
N VAL A 756 -20.48 14.09 -0.76
CA VAL A 756 -19.09 14.26 -1.20
C VAL A 756 -18.35 15.23 -0.29
N GLU A 757 -17.04 15.15 -0.27
CA GLU A 757 -16.21 16.10 0.46
C GLU A 757 -16.12 17.45 -0.25
N GLU A 758 -15.58 18.46 0.45
CA GLU A 758 -15.51 19.84 -0.05
C GLU A 758 -14.57 19.99 -1.27
N TYR A 759 -13.63 19.06 -1.45
CA TYR A 759 -12.56 19.12 -2.45
C TYR A 759 -12.70 18.12 -3.61
N SER A 760 -13.70 17.24 -3.60
CA SER A 760 -13.93 16.27 -4.68
C SER A 760 -14.13 16.97 -6.04
N ALA A 761 -13.58 16.40 -7.10
CA ALA A 761 -13.49 17.04 -8.41
C ALA A 761 -14.87 17.38 -9.03
N GLU A 762 -15.06 18.63 -9.48
CA GLU A 762 -16.30 19.06 -10.16
C GLU A 762 -16.59 18.20 -11.40
N GLY A 763 -17.58 17.30 -11.28
CA GLY A 763 -18.06 16.45 -12.36
C GLY A 763 -17.63 14.98 -12.28
N ALA A 764 -16.83 14.57 -11.28
CA ALA A 764 -16.50 13.15 -11.04
C ALA A 764 -17.74 12.24 -11.03
N LEU A 765 -18.85 12.75 -10.48
CA LEU A 765 -20.13 12.04 -10.36
C LEU A 765 -21.15 12.32 -11.48
N ASP A 766 -20.81 13.07 -12.53
CA ASP A 766 -21.76 13.41 -13.61
C ASP A 766 -22.33 12.15 -14.30
N SER A 767 -21.51 11.10 -14.41
CA SER A 767 -21.90 9.79 -14.95
C SER A 767 -22.92 9.09 -14.04
N LEU A 768 -22.66 9.03 -12.74
CA LEU A 768 -23.54 8.44 -11.73
C LEU A 768 -24.90 9.17 -11.66
N ILE A 769 -24.89 10.51 -11.61
CA ILE A 769 -26.13 11.32 -11.63
C ILE A 769 -26.94 11.03 -12.91
N ALA A 770 -26.28 10.92 -14.07
CA ALA A 770 -26.96 10.68 -15.33
C ALA A 770 -27.61 9.28 -15.42
N GLN A 771 -27.04 8.28 -14.74
CA GLN A 771 -27.53 6.90 -14.73
C GLN A 771 -28.65 6.69 -13.69
N THR A 772 -28.61 7.40 -12.56
CA THR A 772 -29.65 7.37 -11.49
C THR A 772 -30.97 8.07 -11.85
N VAL A 773 -31.13 8.60 -13.07
CA VAL A 773 -32.36 9.31 -13.50
C VAL A 773 -33.53 8.35 -13.71
N SER A 774 -34.46 8.30 -12.75
CA SER A 774 -35.64 7.41 -12.76
C SER A 774 -36.98 8.19 -12.71
N ASP A 775 -38.11 7.47 -12.70
CA ASP A 775 -39.44 8.08 -12.51
C ASP A 775 -39.60 8.65 -11.07
N ASP A 776 -38.83 8.13 -10.11
CA ASP A 776 -38.82 8.56 -8.69
C ASP A 776 -37.67 9.55 -8.39
N LEU A 777 -36.53 9.45 -9.08
CA LEU A 777 -35.41 10.42 -9.08
C LEU A 777 -35.30 11.15 -10.45
N PRO A 778 -36.20 12.10 -10.77
CA PRO A 778 -36.28 12.71 -12.11
C PRO A 778 -35.11 13.63 -12.48
N ASN A 779 -34.16 13.86 -11.56
CA ASN A 779 -32.94 14.61 -11.78
C ASN A 779 -31.66 13.77 -11.52
N GLY A 780 -31.79 12.47 -11.21
CA GLY A 780 -30.71 11.67 -10.60
C GLY A 780 -30.57 11.92 -9.10
N LEU A 781 -29.51 11.39 -8.50
CA LEU A 781 -29.11 11.70 -7.12
C LEU A 781 -28.80 13.20 -6.94
N GLU A 782 -29.11 13.72 -5.75
CA GLU A 782 -28.66 15.05 -5.31
C GLU A 782 -27.25 14.93 -4.70
N ILE A 783 -26.28 15.71 -5.20
CA ILE A 783 -24.97 15.81 -4.56
C ILE A 783 -25.06 16.86 -3.45
N LEU A 784 -24.67 16.47 -2.24
CA LEU A 784 -24.54 17.35 -1.08
C LEU A 784 -23.12 17.25 -0.53
N THR A 785 -22.62 18.31 0.09
CA THR A 785 -21.30 18.28 0.73
C THR A 785 -21.42 17.76 2.17
N LEU A 786 -20.47 16.92 2.58
CA LEU A 786 -20.26 16.54 3.97
C LEU A 786 -18.78 16.77 4.28
N HIS A 787 -18.52 17.69 5.20
CA HIS A 787 -17.18 18.19 5.49
C HIS A 787 -16.52 17.31 6.54
N THR A 788 -15.43 16.65 6.15
CA THR A 788 -14.52 15.91 7.05
C THR A 788 -13.65 16.84 7.89
N MET A 789 -13.28 18.02 7.38
CA MET A 789 -12.51 19.05 8.11
C MET A 789 -11.07 18.65 8.50
N GLU A 790 -10.47 17.69 7.80
CA GLU A 790 -9.02 17.44 7.85
C GLU A 790 -8.24 18.64 7.27
N MET A 791 -8.72 19.11 6.12
CA MET A 791 -8.27 20.33 5.45
C MET A 791 -9.01 21.58 5.95
N ALA A 792 -8.36 22.74 5.84
CA ALA A 792 -8.98 24.03 6.15
C ALA A 792 -9.95 24.44 5.01
N PRO A 793 -11.12 25.04 5.32
CA PRO A 793 -12.20 25.25 4.37
C PRO A 793 -11.86 26.26 3.26
N SER A 794 -12.56 26.13 2.15
CA SER A 794 -12.38 26.98 0.96
C SER A 794 -12.86 28.42 1.18
N ASP A 795 -13.88 28.64 2.01
CA ASP A 795 -14.26 29.96 2.53
C ASP A 795 -13.67 30.20 3.93
N SER A 796 -12.66 31.06 3.99
CA SER A 796 -12.01 31.54 5.23
C SER A 796 -12.91 32.24 6.27
N SER A 797 -14.23 32.33 6.04
CA SER A 797 -15.21 32.80 7.02
C SER A 797 -16.00 31.68 7.70
N ASP A 798 -15.82 30.44 7.27
CA ASP A 798 -16.32 29.25 7.95
C ASP A 798 -15.34 28.75 9.02
N ASP A 799 -15.92 28.12 10.04
CA ASP A 799 -15.23 27.53 11.19
C ASP A 799 -15.83 26.14 11.46
N TYR A 800 -15.21 25.33 12.32
CA TYR A 800 -15.71 23.99 12.65
C TYR A 800 -17.21 23.97 13.02
N VAL A 801 -17.72 25.02 13.69
CA VAL A 801 -19.12 25.07 14.15
C VAL A 801 -20.07 25.42 13.00
N SER A 802 -19.65 26.23 12.02
CA SER A 802 -20.46 26.40 10.80
C SER A 802 -20.45 25.14 9.95
N LEU A 803 -19.29 24.54 9.69
CA LEU A 803 -19.16 23.33 8.88
C LEU A 803 -19.94 22.12 9.45
N MET A 804 -19.84 21.86 10.77
CA MET A 804 -20.69 20.83 11.41
C MET A 804 -22.19 21.20 11.40
N GLY A 805 -22.52 22.49 11.38
CA GLY A 805 -23.89 22.95 11.17
C GLY A 805 -24.40 22.72 9.75
N GLU A 806 -23.53 22.84 8.74
CA GLU A 806 -23.85 22.51 7.35
C GLU A 806 -23.95 20.99 7.16
N ASN A 807 -23.06 20.19 7.77
CA ASN A 807 -23.17 18.72 7.82
C ASN A 807 -24.55 18.28 8.35
N LEU A 808 -25.02 18.85 9.46
CA LEU A 808 -26.34 18.55 10.01
C LEU A 808 -27.49 18.88 9.04
N GLU A 809 -27.48 20.05 8.41
CA GLU A 809 -28.56 20.46 7.49
C GLU A 809 -28.49 19.71 6.15
N ASN A 810 -27.30 19.34 5.68
CA ASN A 810 -27.10 18.52 4.48
C ASN A 810 -27.54 17.07 4.73
N LEU A 811 -27.14 16.43 5.84
CA LEU A 811 -27.62 15.11 6.23
C LEU A 811 -29.14 15.07 6.33
N LYS A 812 -29.76 16.08 6.97
CA LYS A 812 -31.22 16.20 7.02
C LYS A 812 -31.83 16.29 5.62
N THR A 813 -31.28 17.15 4.76
CA THR A 813 -31.75 17.32 3.38
C THR A 813 -31.68 16.01 2.59
N GLY A 814 -30.54 15.31 2.60
CA GLY A 814 -30.36 14.03 1.90
C GLY A 814 -31.18 12.88 2.47
N LEU A 815 -31.45 12.87 3.78
CA LEU A 815 -32.35 11.90 4.43
C LEU A 815 -33.85 12.27 4.31
N GLY A 816 -34.17 13.45 3.77
CA GLY A 816 -35.52 13.90 3.47
C GLY A 816 -36.30 14.50 4.66
N CYS A 817 -35.60 15.11 5.62
CA CYS A 817 -36.12 15.73 6.85
C CYS A 817 -35.73 17.22 7.04
#